data_AF-A0A928GSW3-F1
#
_entry.id   AF-A0A928GSW3-F1
#
_cell.length_a   1.000
_cell.length_b   1.000
_cell.length_c   1.000
_cell.angle_alpha   90.00
_cell.angle_beta   90.00
_cell.angle_gamma   90.00
#
_symmetry.space_group_name_H-M   'P 1'
#
loop_
_entity.id
_entity.type
_entity.pdbx_description
1 polymer ?
#
loop_
_entity_poly.entity_id
_entity_poly.type
_entity_poly.pdbx_seq_one_letter_code
_entity_poly.pdbx_strand_id
1 'polypeptide(L)'
;MDKNSLIGIILILGILIGWSVWMTPSKEEIAQQRHIQDSINRVNRERFVRDSISMAETNAMMNEQKETKTQDETFANRYNMYGSFADASMGDDKTFVLENEVIKMNLSSRGAYVETVELKDYKTYDSLPLIGFDEETSRFNLEFIADGKGINSYDLYFEPYINGSLYEGDYNINVGERDSLVMSLRAYVSDAEGNKSMDKYLEFRYTMYKDQYMVGFDIVTNNLKGVIPANTRFMTMDWFVDVLKQEKATDRFNVETIYYMYSNNDVETLSQTEAAEAEEELSSGVKWISFKQKFFSYALVSKDSFDDAFVEMHTKTRPSNARYQKSMSANIEVPFDGLNEDNTIAMSYYFGPNDFKELKQYDINLEKQIPLGGKLVAWINRLIVIPVFDWLGQYGWSYGVVILILTLIIKICLMPIAFKSYMSSAKMRVLKPEIEAINAKYPKPDDAMKKQQAIMDLYKKAGASPTSGCLPMLLQFPILIAIFRFFPSSIELRQQPFLWADDLSTYDSILDLPFNIPFYGDHVSLFTLLMTASTLLYTYINNKQMQQAQGDQAMPGMKLMMYLMPIMFLGIFNSYSAGLSYYYLLVNLFSFLQMYIFKISINEDRLRRQIEQAKKKPVKKSNFQKRLEEMQKQQQQQMRR
;
A
#
# COMPACT_ATOMS: atom_id res chain seq x y z
N MET A 1 40.77 -14.22 2.79
CA MET A 1 40.09 -14.26 1.48
C MET A 1 41.19 -14.23 0.44
N ASP A 2 41.29 -15.23 -0.42
CA ASP A 2 42.41 -15.32 -1.36
C ASP A 2 42.29 -14.19 -2.41
N LYS A 3 43.41 -13.61 -2.86
CA LYS A 3 43.40 -12.47 -3.81
C LYS A 3 42.61 -12.81 -5.08
N ASN A 4 42.65 -14.07 -5.48
CA ASN A 4 41.93 -14.61 -6.63
C ASN A 4 40.40 -14.65 -6.42
N SER A 5 39.90 -14.80 -5.19
CA SER A 5 38.47 -14.73 -4.88
C SER A 5 37.93 -13.30 -4.84
N LEU A 6 38.75 -12.33 -4.38
CA LEU A 6 38.41 -10.91 -4.43
C LEU A 6 38.32 -10.44 -5.90
N ILE A 7 39.29 -10.83 -6.73
CA ILE A 7 39.30 -10.54 -8.17
C ILE A 7 38.10 -11.18 -8.87
N GLY A 8 37.74 -12.41 -8.50
CA GLY A 8 36.54 -13.09 -9.02
C GLY A 8 35.23 -12.37 -8.69
N ILE A 9 35.07 -11.85 -7.46
CA ILE A 9 33.88 -11.08 -7.06
C ILE A 9 33.84 -9.73 -7.80
N ILE A 10 34.97 -9.05 -7.96
CA ILE A 10 35.07 -7.80 -8.71
C ILE A 10 34.73 -8.01 -10.20
N LEU A 11 35.18 -9.11 -10.80
CA LEU A 11 34.84 -9.47 -12.17
C LEU A 11 33.37 -9.83 -12.34
N ILE A 12 32.76 -10.53 -11.39
CA ILE A 12 31.33 -10.85 -11.42
C ILE A 12 30.48 -9.59 -11.26
N LEU A 13 30.85 -8.67 -10.34
CA LEU A 13 30.22 -7.35 -10.22
C LEU A 13 30.39 -6.54 -11.52
N GLY A 14 31.57 -6.56 -12.13
CA GLY A 14 31.82 -5.91 -13.42
C GLY A 14 30.99 -6.48 -14.57
N ILE A 15 30.80 -7.80 -14.61
CA ILE A 15 29.95 -8.47 -15.62
C ILE A 15 28.48 -8.20 -15.37
N LEU A 16 28.01 -8.17 -14.12
CA LEU A 16 26.62 -7.83 -13.78
C LEU A 16 26.30 -6.36 -14.08
N ILE A 17 27.23 -5.44 -13.79
CA ILE A 17 27.12 -4.03 -14.15
C ILE A 17 27.19 -3.87 -15.67
N GLY A 18 28.10 -4.55 -16.36
CA GLY A 18 28.22 -4.51 -17.82
C GLY A 18 26.99 -5.09 -18.53
N TRP A 19 26.41 -6.18 -18.01
CA TRP A 19 25.17 -6.77 -18.53
C TRP A 19 23.95 -5.88 -18.24
N SER A 20 23.90 -5.22 -17.08
CA SER A 20 22.88 -4.21 -16.77
C SER A 20 22.96 -2.99 -17.68
N VAL A 21 24.17 -2.54 -18.03
CA VAL A 21 24.41 -1.40 -18.95
C VAL A 21 24.14 -1.79 -20.41
N TRP A 22 24.29 -3.07 -20.77
CA TRP A 22 24.01 -3.57 -22.12
C TRP A 22 22.53 -3.91 -22.35
N MET A 23 21.80 -4.28 -21.29
CA MET A 23 20.34 -4.50 -21.30
C MET A 23 19.53 -3.23 -21.06
N THR A 24 20.16 -2.13 -20.62
CA THR A 24 19.50 -0.81 -20.66
C THR A 24 19.31 -0.39 -22.13
N PRO A 25 18.07 -0.08 -22.56
CA PRO A 25 17.81 0.38 -23.92
C PRO A 25 18.66 1.61 -24.23
N SER A 26 19.13 1.73 -25.47
CA SER A 26 20.06 2.78 -25.85
C SER A 26 19.44 4.16 -25.64
N LYS A 27 20.26 5.18 -25.32
CA LYS A 27 19.76 6.56 -25.09
C LYS A 27 18.95 7.11 -26.27
N GLU A 28 19.22 6.65 -27.49
CA GLU A 28 18.47 7.03 -28.70
C GLU A 28 17.11 6.31 -28.82
N GLU A 29 16.99 5.04 -28.40
CA GLU A 29 15.69 4.34 -28.36
C GLU A 29 14.80 4.87 -27.25
N ILE A 30 15.36 5.18 -26.08
CA ILE A 30 14.63 5.88 -25.00
C ILE A 30 14.24 7.28 -25.47
N ALA A 31 15.11 7.99 -26.20
CA ALA A 31 14.80 9.30 -26.73
C ALA A 31 13.73 9.22 -27.84
N GLN A 32 13.71 8.20 -28.70
CA GLN A 32 12.68 8.03 -29.74
C GLN A 32 11.34 7.57 -29.16
N GLN A 33 11.33 6.64 -28.20
CA GLN A 33 10.10 6.27 -27.47
C GLN A 33 9.56 7.46 -26.68
N ARG A 34 10.43 8.23 -26.02
CA ARG A 34 10.04 9.52 -25.42
C ARG A 34 9.59 10.52 -26.47
N HIS A 35 10.21 10.62 -27.65
CA HIS A 35 9.78 11.58 -28.67
C HIS A 35 8.42 11.23 -29.27
N ILE A 36 8.09 9.93 -29.38
CA ILE A 36 6.79 9.45 -29.84
C ILE A 36 5.74 9.62 -28.74
N GLN A 37 6.07 9.24 -27.50
CA GLN A 37 5.17 9.42 -26.36
C GLN A 37 4.95 10.91 -26.05
N ASP A 38 6.00 11.72 -26.05
CA ASP A 38 5.97 13.17 -25.92
C ASP A 38 5.29 13.80 -27.14
N SER A 39 5.35 13.23 -28.34
CA SER A 39 4.58 13.73 -29.49
C SER A 39 3.09 13.47 -29.32
N ILE A 40 2.70 12.29 -28.83
CA ILE A 40 1.29 11.93 -28.60
C ILE A 40 0.74 12.71 -27.40
N ASN A 41 1.50 12.74 -26.30
CA ASN A 41 1.19 13.51 -25.11
C ASN A 41 1.25 15.01 -25.40
N ARG A 42 2.10 15.51 -26.30
CA ARG A 42 2.09 16.92 -26.69
C ARG A 42 0.91 17.24 -27.60
N VAL A 43 0.43 16.34 -28.46
CA VAL A 43 -0.80 16.58 -29.22
C VAL A 43 -2.04 16.54 -28.31
N ASN A 44 -2.08 15.61 -27.34
CA ASN A 44 -3.17 15.52 -26.37
C ASN A 44 -3.11 16.64 -25.32
N ARG A 45 -1.91 17.00 -24.85
CA ARG A 45 -1.65 18.18 -24.02
C ARG A 45 -1.91 19.45 -24.81
N GLU A 46 -1.55 19.58 -26.09
CA GLU A 46 -1.92 20.74 -26.90
C GLU A 46 -3.43 20.81 -27.17
N ARG A 47 -4.17 19.70 -27.06
CA ARG A 47 -5.64 19.67 -27.13
C ARG A 47 -6.25 20.07 -25.80
N PHE A 48 -5.85 19.43 -24.70
CA PHE A 48 -6.29 19.74 -23.34
C PHE A 48 -5.82 21.13 -22.87
N VAL A 49 -4.60 21.54 -23.20
CA VAL A 49 -4.05 22.89 -22.97
C VAL A 49 -4.68 23.88 -23.92
N ARG A 50 -5.10 23.54 -25.15
CA ARG A 50 -5.87 24.48 -25.98
C ARG A 50 -7.30 24.65 -25.47
N ASP A 51 -7.93 23.58 -24.99
CA ASP A 51 -9.27 23.61 -24.44
C ASP A 51 -9.24 24.33 -23.07
N SER A 52 -8.27 24.02 -22.20
CA SER A 52 -8.03 24.71 -20.92
C SER A 52 -7.40 26.10 -21.06
N ILE A 53 -6.62 26.43 -22.10
CA ILE A 53 -6.21 27.81 -22.43
C ILE A 53 -7.38 28.56 -23.04
N SER A 54 -8.28 27.96 -23.82
CA SER A 54 -9.49 28.65 -24.24
C SER A 54 -10.40 28.98 -23.05
N MET A 55 -10.47 28.08 -22.06
CA MET A 55 -11.16 28.29 -20.79
C MET A 55 -10.39 29.26 -19.88
N ALA A 56 -9.05 29.20 -19.86
CA ALA A 56 -8.19 30.07 -19.05
C ALA A 56 -7.99 31.46 -19.66
N GLU A 57 -8.08 31.64 -20.98
CA GLU A 57 -8.13 32.93 -21.68
C GLU A 57 -9.50 33.56 -21.50
N THR A 58 -10.58 32.76 -21.49
CA THR A 58 -11.91 33.20 -21.03
C THR A 58 -11.87 33.62 -19.56
N ASN A 59 -11.21 32.84 -18.70
CA ASN A 59 -11.03 33.16 -17.27
C ASN A 59 -10.00 34.29 -17.02
N ALA A 60 -9.02 34.50 -17.89
CA ALA A 60 -8.03 35.57 -17.80
C ALA A 60 -8.62 36.90 -18.29
N MET A 61 -9.48 36.88 -19.32
CA MET A 61 -10.33 38.01 -19.67
C MET A 61 -11.31 38.36 -18.55
N MET A 62 -11.79 37.36 -17.77
CA MET A 62 -12.57 37.57 -16.55
C MET A 62 -11.72 38.01 -15.34
N ASN A 63 -10.43 37.63 -15.28
CA ASN A 63 -9.52 38.01 -14.18
C ASN A 63 -8.87 39.40 -14.38
N GLU A 64 -8.64 39.86 -15.62
CA GLU A 64 -8.26 41.27 -15.88
C GLU A 64 -9.38 42.24 -15.46
N GLN A 65 -10.64 41.77 -15.37
CA GLN A 65 -11.73 42.52 -14.74
C GLN A 65 -11.72 42.45 -13.19
N LYS A 66 -11.07 41.45 -12.57
CA LYS A 66 -11.01 41.24 -11.11
C LYS A 66 -9.95 42.08 -10.36
N GLU A 67 -8.93 42.62 -11.03
CA GLU A 67 -7.88 43.41 -10.33
C GLU A 67 -8.32 44.84 -9.96
N THR A 68 -9.51 45.29 -10.38
CA THR A 68 -10.09 46.53 -9.87
C THR A 68 -11.07 46.23 -8.74
N LYS A 69 -10.55 45.96 -7.53
CA LYS A 69 -11.38 45.92 -6.31
C LYS A 69 -12.11 47.26 -6.15
N THR A 70 -13.36 47.29 -6.59
CA THR A 70 -14.33 48.31 -6.21
C THR A 70 -15.53 47.58 -5.62
N GLN A 71 -15.81 47.85 -4.35
CA GLN A 71 -17.10 47.55 -3.72
C GLN A 71 -18.18 48.32 -4.48
N ASP A 72 -18.75 47.69 -5.51
CA ASP A 72 -20.12 47.83 -6.00
C ASP A 72 -20.22 47.14 -7.37
N GLU A 73 -19.99 45.82 -7.39
CA GLU A 73 -20.44 45.02 -8.52
C GLU A 73 -21.96 44.93 -8.47
N THR A 74 -22.63 45.74 -9.30
CA THR A 74 -24.08 45.67 -9.46
C THR A 74 -24.54 44.24 -9.79
N PHE A 75 -25.71 43.83 -9.30
CA PHE A 75 -26.29 42.51 -9.57
C PHE A 75 -26.26 42.14 -11.07
N ALA A 76 -26.46 43.13 -11.96
CA ALA A 76 -26.38 42.95 -13.40
C ALA A 76 -25.01 42.41 -13.89
N ASN A 77 -23.89 42.83 -13.27
CA ASN A 77 -22.57 42.31 -13.62
C ASN A 77 -22.41 40.85 -13.17
N ARG A 78 -22.91 40.51 -11.98
CA ARG A 78 -22.93 39.11 -11.50
C ARG A 78 -23.82 38.24 -12.37
N TYR A 79 -24.97 38.73 -12.81
CA TYR A 79 -25.85 38.04 -13.76
C TYR A 79 -25.16 37.77 -15.11
N ASN A 80 -24.32 38.69 -15.59
CA ASN A 80 -23.54 38.45 -16.79
C ASN A 80 -22.47 37.33 -16.63
N MET A 81 -21.97 37.12 -15.42
CA MET A 81 -20.93 36.13 -15.10
C MET A 81 -21.53 34.77 -14.72
N TYR A 82 -22.53 34.76 -13.85
CA TYR A 82 -23.11 33.57 -13.22
C TYR A 82 -24.53 33.22 -13.71
N GLY A 83 -25.12 34.02 -14.61
CA GLY A 83 -26.48 33.79 -15.10
C GLY A 83 -27.50 33.72 -13.96
N SER A 84 -28.39 32.74 -14.03
CA SER A 84 -29.40 32.52 -12.99
C SER A 84 -28.82 32.20 -11.61
N PHE A 85 -27.53 31.88 -11.47
CA PHE A 85 -26.86 31.68 -10.17
C PHE A 85 -26.24 32.97 -9.59
N ALA A 86 -26.53 34.14 -10.17
CA ALA A 86 -25.96 35.41 -9.70
C ALA A 86 -26.26 35.74 -8.25
N ASP A 87 -27.49 35.51 -7.78
CA ASP A 87 -27.83 35.70 -6.36
C ASP A 87 -27.02 34.76 -5.46
N ALA A 88 -26.90 33.49 -5.86
CA ALA A 88 -26.07 32.51 -5.15
C ALA A 88 -24.58 32.85 -5.17
N SER A 89 -24.07 33.71 -6.07
CA SER A 89 -22.67 34.18 -6.01
C SER A 89 -22.39 35.19 -4.89
N MET A 90 -23.43 35.57 -4.13
CA MET A 90 -23.35 36.51 -3.02
C MET A 90 -23.74 35.81 -1.71
N GLY A 91 -22.92 36.01 -0.69
CA GLY A 91 -23.18 35.45 0.63
C GLY A 91 -22.00 35.66 1.56
N ASP A 92 -22.14 35.14 2.78
CA ASP A 92 -21.10 35.13 3.79
C ASP A 92 -20.51 33.72 3.91
N ASP A 93 -19.19 33.66 4.03
CA ASP A 93 -18.47 32.43 4.34
C ASP A 93 -18.84 31.97 5.76
N LYS A 94 -19.44 30.78 5.87
CA LYS A 94 -19.88 30.14 7.12
C LYS A 94 -19.45 28.68 7.08
N THR A 95 -19.02 28.15 8.21
CA THR A 95 -18.64 26.74 8.34
C THR A 95 -19.66 26.01 9.22
N PHE A 96 -20.22 24.91 8.72
CA PHE A 96 -21.10 24.00 9.44
C PHE A 96 -20.32 22.77 9.88
N VAL A 97 -20.30 22.48 11.17
CA VAL A 97 -19.61 21.34 11.74
C VAL A 97 -20.60 20.19 11.89
N LEU A 98 -20.37 19.08 11.20
CA LEU A 98 -21.12 17.83 11.36
C LEU A 98 -20.25 16.81 12.08
N GLU A 99 -20.81 16.18 13.10
CA GLU A 99 -20.08 15.23 13.93
C GLU A 99 -20.91 13.97 14.22
N ASN A 100 -20.28 12.81 14.07
CA ASN A 100 -20.79 11.51 14.53
C ASN A 100 -19.81 10.89 15.54
N GLU A 101 -19.92 9.59 15.85
CA GLU A 101 -19.05 8.95 16.83
C GLU A 101 -17.56 8.91 16.40
N VAL A 102 -17.30 8.76 15.09
CA VAL A 102 -15.96 8.43 14.55
C VAL A 102 -15.32 9.54 13.72
N ILE A 103 -16.10 10.45 13.14
CA ILE A 103 -15.65 11.57 12.32
C ILE A 103 -16.27 12.89 12.75
N LYS A 104 -15.51 13.96 12.52
CA LYS A 104 -15.97 15.34 12.59
C LYS A 104 -15.57 16.05 11.29
N MET A 105 -16.54 16.59 10.56
CA MET A 105 -16.33 17.26 9.28
C MET A 105 -16.85 18.69 9.31
N ASN A 106 -16.15 19.58 8.63
CA ASN A 106 -16.57 20.95 8.43
C ASN A 106 -17.03 21.11 6.97
N LEU A 107 -18.24 21.64 6.78
CA LEU A 107 -18.82 21.98 5.49
C LEU A 107 -18.82 23.50 5.31
N SER A 108 -18.36 23.96 4.16
CA SER A 108 -18.44 25.37 3.82
C SER A 108 -19.82 25.76 3.33
N SER A 109 -20.30 26.96 3.65
CA SER A 109 -21.45 27.57 2.96
C SER A 109 -21.08 27.94 1.52
N ARG A 110 -19.81 28.24 1.25
CA ARG A 110 -19.30 28.56 -0.08
C ARG A 110 -18.75 27.32 -0.75
N GLY A 111 -19.24 26.98 -1.93
CA GLY A 111 -18.87 25.73 -2.60
C GLY A 111 -19.54 24.48 -2.07
N ALA A 112 -20.18 24.54 -0.89
CA ALA A 112 -20.85 23.42 -0.22
C ALA A 112 -19.95 22.19 -0.02
N TYR A 113 -18.63 22.35 0.01
CA TYR A 113 -17.69 21.25 0.08
C TYR A 113 -17.20 20.95 1.50
N VAL A 114 -16.53 19.80 1.65
CA VAL A 114 -15.89 19.39 2.90
C VAL A 114 -14.56 20.12 3.05
N GLU A 115 -14.51 21.11 3.94
CA GLU A 115 -13.32 21.91 4.24
C GLU A 115 -12.30 21.10 5.04
N THR A 116 -12.76 20.41 6.08
CA THR A 116 -11.89 19.64 6.98
C THR A 116 -12.54 18.33 7.38
N VAL A 117 -11.72 17.30 7.61
CA VAL A 117 -12.17 16.03 8.21
C VAL A 117 -11.20 15.60 9.30
N GLU A 118 -11.70 15.45 10.51
CA GLU A 118 -11.01 14.88 11.66
C GLU A 118 -11.51 13.45 11.91
N LEU A 119 -10.59 12.50 12.05
CA LEU A 119 -10.88 11.12 12.46
C LEU A 119 -10.68 10.99 13.98
N LYS A 120 -11.79 10.94 14.72
CA LYS A 120 -11.82 11.16 16.18
C LYS A 120 -11.09 10.09 17.00
N ASP A 121 -11.07 8.86 16.48
CA ASP A 121 -10.41 7.72 17.14
C ASP A 121 -8.88 7.73 16.99
N TYR A 122 -8.33 8.66 16.21
CA TYR A 122 -6.92 8.66 15.82
C TYR A 122 -6.23 9.99 16.11
N LYS A 123 -4.92 9.90 16.36
CA LYS A 123 -4.03 11.05 16.54
C LYS A 123 -2.88 10.98 15.58
N THR A 124 -2.23 12.11 15.31
CA THR A 124 -0.94 12.16 14.61
C THR A 124 0.19 11.61 15.48
N TYR A 125 1.36 11.34 14.88
CA TYR A 125 2.53 10.82 15.62
C TYR A 125 3.05 11.75 16.75
N ASP A 126 2.76 13.06 16.67
CA ASP A 126 3.05 14.08 17.67
C ASP A 126 1.87 14.33 18.64
N SER A 127 0.89 13.41 18.68
CA SER A 127 -0.27 13.41 19.59
C SER A 127 -1.31 14.52 19.35
N LEU A 128 -1.30 15.17 18.19
CA LEU A 128 -2.34 16.11 17.78
C LEU A 128 -3.56 15.36 17.20
N PRO A 129 -4.74 16.00 17.10
CA PRO A 129 -5.89 15.42 16.40
C PRO A 129 -5.54 15.03 14.95
N LEU A 130 -6.01 13.88 14.49
CA LEU A 130 -5.77 13.44 13.12
C LEU A 130 -6.72 14.14 12.14
N ILE A 131 -6.25 15.28 11.61
CA ILE A 131 -6.92 16.00 10.53
C ILE A 131 -6.42 15.43 9.21
N GLY A 132 -7.33 14.85 8.43
CA GLY A 132 -7.02 14.20 7.17
C GLY A 132 -6.59 15.16 6.07
N PHE A 133 -7.35 16.25 5.94
CA PHE A 133 -7.10 17.44 5.13
C PHE A 133 -7.87 18.63 5.73
N ASP A 134 -7.48 19.84 5.30
CA ASP A 134 -8.03 21.12 5.71
C ASP A 134 -8.29 22.04 4.49
N GLU A 135 -8.78 23.25 4.73
CA GLU A 135 -9.15 24.23 3.69
C GLU A 135 -7.96 24.58 2.76
N GLU A 136 -6.72 24.61 3.28
CA GLU A 136 -5.53 24.91 2.47
C GLU A 136 -5.06 23.72 1.62
N THR A 137 -5.41 22.52 2.06
CA THR A 137 -4.92 21.25 1.52
C THR A 137 -5.97 20.48 0.73
N SER A 138 -7.24 20.88 0.76
CA SER A 138 -8.33 20.24 0.02
C SER A 138 -9.05 21.25 -0.86
N ARG A 139 -9.41 20.83 -2.07
CA ARG A 139 -10.31 21.58 -2.94
C ARG A 139 -11.30 20.63 -3.58
N PHE A 140 -12.54 21.08 -3.68
CA PHE A 140 -13.60 20.36 -4.34
C PHE A 140 -14.56 21.33 -4.99
N ASN A 141 -14.88 21.09 -6.26
CA ASN A 141 -15.85 21.88 -6.99
C ASN A 141 -16.56 21.08 -8.08
N LEU A 142 -17.77 21.53 -8.42
CA LEU A 142 -18.53 21.07 -9.55
C LEU A 142 -18.58 22.18 -10.60
N GLU A 143 -18.14 21.86 -11.81
CA GLU A 143 -18.20 22.73 -12.98
C GLU A 143 -19.31 22.26 -13.92
N PHE A 144 -20.14 23.20 -14.36
CA PHE A 144 -21.25 22.95 -15.25
C PHE A 144 -21.63 24.21 -16.03
N ILE A 145 -22.47 24.05 -17.06
CA ILE A 145 -22.96 25.18 -17.85
C ILE A 145 -24.38 25.53 -17.41
N ALA A 146 -24.64 26.80 -17.10
CA ALA A 146 -25.97 27.36 -16.88
C ALA A 146 -26.13 28.67 -17.66
N ASP A 147 -27.25 28.86 -18.37
CA ASP A 147 -27.52 30.03 -19.22
C ASP A 147 -26.40 30.37 -20.21
N GLY A 148 -25.69 29.34 -20.69
CA GLY A 148 -24.54 29.49 -21.59
C GLY A 148 -23.27 30.05 -20.92
N LYS A 149 -23.23 30.08 -19.58
CA LYS A 149 -22.08 30.48 -18.75
C LYS A 149 -21.47 29.27 -18.06
N GLY A 150 -20.15 29.24 -17.94
CA GLY A 150 -19.46 28.26 -17.09
C GLY A 150 -19.62 28.65 -15.63
N ILE A 151 -20.22 27.77 -14.84
CA ILE A 151 -20.45 27.93 -13.41
C ILE A 151 -19.53 26.96 -12.68
N ASN A 152 -18.83 27.48 -11.67
CA ASN A 152 -18.07 26.68 -10.73
C ASN A 152 -18.74 26.80 -9.34
N SER A 153 -19.12 25.66 -8.75
CA SER A 153 -19.84 25.65 -7.48
C SER A 153 -19.08 26.33 -6.36
N TYR A 154 -17.74 26.36 -6.39
CA TYR A 154 -16.88 27.02 -5.39
C TYR A 154 -17.15 28.53 -5.25
N ASP A 155 -17.69 29.15 -6.29
CA ASP A 155 -18.08 30.56 -6.26
C ASP A 155 -19.50 30.81 -5.77
N LEU A 156 -20.27 29.75 -5.48
CA LEU A 156 -21.65 29.83 -5.04
C LEU A 156 -21.76 29.65 -3.52
N TYR A 157 -22.68 30.38 -2.91
CA TYR A 157 -23.10 30.27 -1.53
C TYR A 157 -24.39 29.46 -1.45
N PHE A 158 -24.40 28.53 -0.51
CA PHE A 158 -25.48 27.57 -0.32
C PHE A 158 -26.18 27.81 1.03
N GLU A 159 -27.50 27.71 1.00
CA GLU A 159 -28.36 27.81 2.18
C GLU A 159 -28.52 26.43 2.84
N PRO A 160 -28.33 26.33 4.17
CA PRO A 160 -28.35 25.06 4.89
C PRO A 160 -29.77 24.60 5.26
N TYR A 161 -30.02 23.31 5.09
CA TYR A 161 -31.24 22.63 5.49
C TYR A 161 -30.87 21.36 6.27
N ILE A 162 -31.58 21.09 7.36
CA ILE A 162 -31.45 19.82 8.09
C ILE A 162 -32.78 19.09 8.03
N ASN A 163 -32.74 17.83 7.60
CA ASN A 163 -33.93 16.98 7.45
C ASN A 163 -35.07 17.69 6.69
N GLY A 164 -34.72 18.47 5.67
CA GLY A 164 -35.64 19.18 4.79
C GLY A 164 -36.13 20.55 5.28
N SER A 165 -35.74 21.01 6.46
CA SER A 165 -36.12 22.33 7.00
C SER A 165 -34.93 23.28 6.97
N LEU A 166 -35.17 24.56 6.64
CA LEU A 166 -34.13 25.60 6.66
C LEU A 166 -33.51 25.65 8.07
N TYR A 167 -32.18 25.70 8.11
CA TYR A 167 -31.43 25.64 9.36
C TYR A 167 -30.82 26.99 9.71
N GLU A 168 -31.30 27.61 10.79
CA GLU A 168 -30.79 28.87 11.33
C GLU A 168 -30.17 28.69 12.73
N GLY A 169 -29.88 27.44 13.12
CA GLY A 169 -29.37 27.07 14.45
C GLY A 169 -27.86 27.23 14.61
N ASP A 170 -27.32 26.54 15.63
CA ASP A 170 -25.88 26.50 15.90
C ASP A 170 -25.14 25.76 14.76
N TYR A 171 -24.02 26.30 14.33
CA TYR A 171 -23.19 25.66 13.31
C TYR A 171 -22.61 24.31 13.76
N ASN A 172 -22.62 23.97 15.05
CA ASN A 172 -22.23 22.66 15.57
C ASN A 172 -23.41 21.68 15.62
N ILE A 173 -23.39 20.71 14.70
CA ILE A 173 -24.49 19.77 14.49
C ILE A 173 -23.98 18.35 14.75
N ASN A 174 -24.48 17.73 15.81
CA ASN A 174 -24.14 16.35 16.15
C ASN A 174 -25.28 15.41 15.72
N VAL A 175 -24.94 14.24 15.16
CA VAL A 175 -25.91 13.17 14.86
C VAL A 175 -26.64 12.74 16.14
N GLY A 176 -25.92 12.71 17.27
CA GLY A 176 -26.45 12.42 18.60
C GLY A 176 -26.93 10.98 18.73
N GLU A 177 -28.12 10.79 19.29
CA GLU A 177 -28.75 9.46 19.43
C GLU A 177 -29.44 8.97 18.15
N ARG A 178 -29.48 9.76 17.08
CA ARG A 178 -30.15 9.40 15.81
C ARG A 178 -29.32 8.38 15.03
N ASP A 179 -29.97 7.58 14.20
CA ASP A 179 -29.27 6.64 13.30
C ASP A 179 -28.52 7.39 12.19
N SER A 180 -29.09 8.50 11.71
CA SER A 180 -28.48 9.36 10.70
C SER A 180 -28.97 10.81 10.79
N LEU A 181 -28.22 11.69 10.13
CA LEU A 181 -28.51 13.11 9.94
C LEU A 181 -28.34 13.44 8.46
N VAL A 182 -29.31 14.15 7.88
CA VAL A 182 -29.23 14.66 6.51
C VAL A 182 -29.08 16.17 6.55
N MET A 183 -27.96 16.66 6.01
CA MET A 183 -27.70 18.07 5.79
C MET A 183 -27.68 18.36 4.28
N SER A 184 -28.55 19.26 3.85
CA SER A 184 -28.66 19.70 2.47
C SER A 184 -28.18 21.15 2.37
N LEU A 185 -27.28 21.43 1.45
CA LEU A 185 -26.82 22.78 1.12
C LEU A 185 -27.38 23.14 -0.26
N ARG A 186 -28.19 24.20 -0.36
CA ARG A 186 -28.93 24.57 -1.58
C ARG A 186 -28.48 25.91 -2.15
N ALA A 187 -28.06 25.93 -3.40
CA ALA A 187 -27.84 27.13 -4.19
C ALA A 187 -29.07 27.39 -5.07
N TYR A 188 -29.84 28.41 -4.73
CA TYR A 188 -31.03 28.82 -5.46
C TYR A 188 -30.69 29.66 -6.69
N VAL A 189 -31.54 29.59 -7.70
CA VAL A 189 -31.45 30.47 -8.86
C VAL A 189 -32.32 31.71 -8.68
N SER A 190 -31.96 32.79 -9.36
CA SER A 190 -32.67 34.07 -9.42
C SER A 190 -32.87 34.50 -10.86
N ASP A 191 -33.92 35.28 -11.11
CA ASP A 191 -34.07 35.97 -12.40
C ASP A 191 -33.10 37.16 -12.55
N ALA A 192 -33.13 37.83 -13.72
CA ALA A 192 -32.29 38.99 -14.01
C ALA A 192 -32.58 40.22 -13.14
N GLU A 193 -33.70 40.23 -12.41
CA GLU A 193 -34.09 41.28 -11.47
C GLU A 193 -33.69 40.95 -10.02
N GLY A 194 -33.16 39.74 -9.78
CA GLY A 194 -32.75 39.27 -8.46
C GLY A 194 -33.85 38.56 -7.67
N ASN A 195 -34.98 38.23 -8.30
CA ASN A 195 -36.04 37.48 -7.62
C ASN A 195 -35.67 35.99 -7.54
N LYS A 196 -35.42 35.51 -6.32
CA LYS A 196 -35.07 34.11 -6.01
C LYS A 196 -36.23 33.14 -6.24
N SER A 197 -35.96 32.04 -6.93
CA SER A 197 -36.90 30.94 -7.19
C SER A 197 -36.67 29.79 -6.19
N MET A 198 -37.57 29.62 -5.22
CA MET A 198 -37.44 28.61 -4.16
C MET A 198 -37.68 27.17 -4.63
N ASP A 199 -38.17 26.98 -5.85
CA ASP A 199 -38.40 25.68 -6.49
C ASP A 199 -37.25 25.25 -7.42
N LYS A 200 -36.24 26.10 -7.63
CA LYS A 200 -35.14 25.85 -8.57
C LYS A 200 -33.80 25.98 -7.90
N TYR A 201 -33.09 24.86 -7.77
CA TYR A 201 -31.82 24.86 -7.03
C TYR A 201 -30.90 23.70 -7.42
N LEU A 202 -29.61 23.92 -7.16
CA LEU A 202 -28.59 22.88 -7.03
C LEU A 202 -28.42 22.56 -5.55
N GLU A 203 -28.42 21.28 -5.18
CA GLU A 203 -28.31 20.82 -3.80
C GLU A 203 -27.16 19.82 -3.65
N PHE A 204 -26.29 20.07 -2.68
CA PHE A 204 -25.31 19.09 -2.18
C PHE A 204 -25.86 18.52 -0.88
N ARG A 205 -26.17 17.23 -0.88
CA ARG A 205 -26.82 16.55 0.25
C ARG A 205 -25.86 15.57 0.89
N TYR A 206 -25.50 15.85 2.14
CA TYR A 206 -24.65 15.03 2.99
C TYR A 206 -25.50 14.20 3.95
N THR A 207 -25.28 12.88 3.97
CA THR A 207 -25.94 11.95 4.90
C THR A 207 -24.89 11.33 5.81
N MET A 208 -24.89 11.73 7.08
CA MET A 208 -23.96 11.21 8.09
C MET A 208 -24.67 10.17 8.95
N TYR A 209 -24.13 8.95 8.99
CA TYR A 209 -24.58 7.88 9.88
C TYR A 209 -23.86 7.95 11.22
N LYS A 210 -24.46 7.39 12.26
CA LYS A 210 -23.97 7.51 13.65
C LYS A 210 -22.55 6.98 13.89
N ASP A 211 -22.21 5.81 13.35
CA ASP A 211 -21.01 5.04 13.68
C ASP A 211 -20.23 4.60 12.43
N GLN A 212 -20.26 5.41 11.36
CA GLN A 212 -19.66 5.06 10.07
C GLN A 212 -18.70 6.14 9.57
N TYR A 213 -17.64 5.68 8.91
CA TYR A 213 -16.69 6.50 8.15
C TYR A 213 -17.19 6.84 6.74
N MET A 214 -18.23 6.16 6.26
CA MET A 214 -18.91 6.45 5.00
C MET A 214 -19.99 7.53 5.20
N VAL A 215 -19.90 8.61 4.44
CA VAL A 215 -20.85 9.72 4.40
C VAL A 215 -21.52 9.72 3.04
N GLY A 216 -22.85 9.63 2.99
CA GLY A 216 -23.60 9.78 1.75
C GLY A 216 -23.41 11.19 1.18
N PHE A 217 -23.23 11.31 -0.12
CA PHE A 217 -23.08 12.60 -0.81
C PHE A 217 -23.85 12.54 -2.13
N ASP A 218 -24.94 13.29 -2.21
CA ASP A 218 -25.72 13.36 -3.44
C ASP A 218 -25.63 14.76 -4.04
N ILE A 219 -25.50 14.82 -5.37
CA ILE A 219 -25.74 16.04 -6.13
C ILE A 219 -27.16 15.97 -6.66
N VAL A 220 -27.99 16.91 -6.24
CA VAL A 220 -29.40 16.98 -6.62
C VAL A 220 -29.64 18.26 -7.39
N THR A 221 -30.30 18.15 -8.54
CA THR A 221 -30.86 19.32 -9.24
C THR A 221 -32.37 19.23 -9.15
N ASN A 222 -33.01 20.34 -8.80
CA ASN A 222 -34.46 20.44 -8.71
C ASN A 222 -34.95 21.53 -9.65
N ASN A 223 -35.81 21.16 -10.61
CA ASN A 223 -36.39 22.04 -11.62
C ASN A 223 -35.40 22.96 -12.37
N LEU A 224 -34.17 22.50 -12.64
CA LEU A 224 -33.14 23.29 -13.34
C LEU A 224 -33.20 23.17 -14.88
N LYS A 225 -34.24 22.53 -15.40
CA LYS A 225 -34.49 22.44 -16.84
C LYS A 225 -34.66 23.83 -17.45
N GLY A 226 -33.90 24.12 -18.49
CA GLY A 226 -33.87 25.42 -19.16
C GLY A 226 -32.90 26.44 -18.54
N VAL A 227 -32.43 26.20 -17.32
CA VAL A 227 -31.25 26.89 -16.75
C VAL A 227 -29.99 26.16 -17.19
N ILE A 228 -29.95 24.84 -16.94
CA ILE A 228 -28.90 23.96 -17.49
C ILE A 228 -29.33 23.52 -18.90
N PRO A 229 -28.43 23.57 -19.91
CA PRO A 229 -28.75 23.16 -21.27
C PRO A 229 -29.22 21.70 -21.36
N ALA A 230 -30.25 21.46 -22.18
CA ALA A 230 -30.84 20.13 -22.37
C ALA A 230 -29.89 19.09 -22.98
N ASN A 231 -28.80 19.55 -23.62
CA ASN A 231 -27.77 18.68 -24.21
C ASN A 231 -26.62 18.37 -23.26
N THR A 232 -26.64 18.88 -22.01
CA THR A 232 -25.64 18.53 -20.99
C THR A 232 -25.79 17.05 -20.62
N ARG A 233 -24.70 16.30 -20.75
CA ARG A 233 -24.63 14.84 -20.48
C ARG A 233 -23.83 14.48 -19.23
N PHE A 234 -22.97 15.39 -18.78
CA PHE A 234 -22.19 15.25 -17.58
C PHE A 234 -21.92 16.63 -16.97
N MET A 235 -21.51 16.63 -15.71
CA MET A 235 -20.89 17.76 -15.04
C MET A 235 -19.49 17.34 -14.62
N THR A 236 -18.55 18.28 -14.56
CA THR A 236 -17.17 17.99 -14.23
C THR A 236 -16.93 18.26 -12.75
N MET A 237 -16.39 17.28 -12.03
CA MET A 237 -16.07 17.39 -10.63
C MET A 237 -14.56 17.39 -10.46
N ASP A 238 -14.02 18.47 -9.89
CA ASP A 238 -12.62 18.56 -9.52
C ASP A 238 -12.46 18.25 -8.06
N TRP A 239 -11.65 17.24 -7.76
CA TRP A 239 -11.30 16.88 -6.40
C TRP A 239 -9.79 16.85 -6.25
N PHE A 240 -9.28 17.56 -5.24
CA PHE A 240 -7.87 17.74 -4.98
C PHE A 240 -7.58 17.61 -3.50
N VAL A 241 -6.54 16.86 -3.13
CA VAL A 241 -6.05 16.75 -1.76
C VAL A 241 -4.51 16.75 -1.74
N ASP A 242 -3.94 17.63 -0.92
CA ASP A 242 -2.58 17.56 -0.44
C ASP A 242 -2.51 16.61 0.75
N VAL A 243 -1.84 15.48 0.53
CA VAL A 243 -1.59 14.49 1.58
C VAL A 243 -0.54 15.01 2.55
N LEU A 244 -0.94 15.10 3.82
CA LEU A 244 -0.08 15.47 4.94
C LEU A 244 0.56 14.23 5.59
N LYS A 245 1.78 14.41 6.11
CA LYS A 245 2.54 13.41 6.87
C LYS A 245 1.91 13.21 8.24
N GLN A 246 1.20 12.10 8.39
CA GLN A 246 0.57 11.68 9.66
C GLN A 246 1.48 10.81 10.52
N GLU A 247 2.45 10.13 9.91
CA GLU A 247 3.28 9.10 10.55
C GLU A 247 4.74 9.54 10.70
N LYS A 248 5.41 9.10 11.77
CA LYS A 248 6.82 9.39 12.03
C LYS A 248 7.72 8.89 10.87
N ALA A 249 7.44 7.68 10.38
CA ALA A 249 8.20 6.99 9.34
C ALA A 249 7.39 6.78 8.05
N THR A 250 8.00 7.17 6.94
CA THR A 250 7.54 6.79 5.59
C THR A 250 8.24 5.50 5.18
N ASP A 251 7.48 4.47 4.78
CA ASP A 251 8.05 3.23 4.26
C ASP A 251 7.86 3.12 2.74
N ARG A 252 8.72 2.33 2.08
CA ARG A 252 8.75 2.23 0.61
C ARG A 252 7.67 1.33 0.02
N PHE A 253 6.92 0.58 0.84
CA PHE A 253 6.02 -0.47 0.36
C PHE A 253 4.54 -0.16 0.58
N ASN A 254 4.24 0.80 1.45
CA ASN A 254 2.90 1.27 1.77
C ASN A 254 2.75 2.77 1.45
N VAL A 255 3.23 3.14 0.26
CA VAL A 255 3.28 4.52 -0.27
C VAL A 255 1.89 5.11 -0.52
N GLU A 256 1.84 6.44 -0.49
CA GLU A 256 0.68 7.25 -0.84
C GLU A 256 0.46 7.18 -2.37
N THR A 257 -0.75 6.83 -2.80
CA THR A 257 -1.12 6.65 -4.22
C THR A 257 -2.63 6.76 -4.44
N ILE A 258 -3.04 6.83 -5.71
CA ILE A 258 -4.45 6.76 -6.09
C ILE A 258 -4.80 5.30 -6.43
N TYR A 259 -5.92 4.83 -5.90
CA TYR A 259 -6.57 3.58 -6.30
C TYR A 259 -7.91 3.90 -6.96
N TYR A 260 -8.36 3.04 -7.87
CA TYR A 260 -9.68 3.17 -8.49
C TYR A 260 -10.24 1.80 -8.84
N MET A 261 -11.56 1.72 -8.96
CA MET A 261 -12.25 0.52 -9.41
C MET A 261 -13.08 0.80 -10.64
N TYR A 262 -12.90 -0.01 -11.68
CA TYR A 262 -13.75 0.04 -12.87
C TYR A 262 -15.09 -0.67 -12.63
N SER A 263 -16.06 -0.41 -13.50
CA SER A 263 -17.40 -1.01 -13.44
C SER A 263 -17.41 -2.55 -13.57
N ASN A 264 -16.31 -3.15 -14.04
CA ASN A 264 -16.12 -4.60 -14.09
C ASN A 264 -15.59 -5.21 -12.77
N ASN A 265 -15.47 -4.42 -11.70
CA ASN A 265 -14.92 -4.78 -10.38
C ASN A 265 -13.40 -5.04 -10.31
N ASP A 266 -12.67 -4.68 -11.36
CA ASP A 266 -11.22 -4.66 -11.32
C ASP A 266 -10.74 -3.42 -10.57
N VAL A 267 -9.88 -3.66 -9.56
CA VAL A 267 -9.27 -2.60 -8.75
C VAL A 267 -7.84 -2.45 -9.20
N GLU A 268 -7.51 -1.23 -9.60
CA GLU A 268 -6.20 -0.85 -10.08
C GLU A 268 -5.64 0.31 -9.25
N THR A 269 -4.39 0.64 -9.50
CA THR A 269 -3.68 1.69 -8.79
C THR A 269 -2.85 2.47 -9.78
N LEU A 270 -2.83 3.78 -9.60
CA LEU A 270 -2.00 4.66 -10.38
C LEU A 270 -0.54 4.22 -10.23
N SER A 271 0.03 3.77 -11.34
CA SER A 271 1.38 3.21 -11.35
C SER A 271 2.39 4.28 -10.95
N GLN A 272 3.09 4.06 -9.83
CA GLN A 272 4.18 4.93 -9.44
C GLN A 272 5.38 4.66 -10.33
N THR A 273 5.54 5.45 -11.39
CA THR A 273 6.83 5.54 -12.08
C THR A 273 7.82 6.30 -11.18
N GLU A 274 9.12 6.13 -11.39
CA GLU A 274 10.16 6.91 -10.68
C GLU A 274 10.07 8.44 -10.94
N ALA A 275 9.14 8.87 -11.80
CA ALA A 275 8.87 10.26 -12.08
C ALA A 275 8.14 10.94 -10.90
N ALA A 276 8.42 12.22 -10.70
CA ALA A 276 7.75 13.04 -9.67
C ALA A 276 6.26 13.25 -9.94
N GLU A 277 5.78 12.91 -11.13
CA GLU A 277 4.42 13.12 -11.62
C GLU A 277 3.93 11.81 -12.26
N ALA A 278 2.72 11.39 -11.93
CA ALA A 278 2.03 10.25 -12.53
C ALA A 278 0.60 10.68 -12.88
N GLU A 279 0.12 10.29 -14.05
CA GLU A 279 -1.20 10.65 -14.57
C GLU A 279 -1.81 9.45 -15.30
N GLU A 280 -3.13 9.31 -15.25
CA GLU A 280 -3.87 8.27 -15.96
C GLU A 280 -5.29 8.72 -16.30
N GLU A 281 -5.73 8.39 -17.52
CA GLU A 281 -7.10 8.60 -17.99
C GLU A 281 -7.90 7.30 -17.81
N LEU A 282 -9.06 7.39 -17.18
CA LEU A 282 -9.90 6.28 -16.76
C LEU A 282 -11.17 6.23 -17.60
N SER A 283 -11.07 5.71 -18.83
CA SER A 283 -12.15 5.83 -19.84
C SER A 283 -13.09 4.61 -19.94
N SER A 284 -13.42 3.95 -18.82
CA SER A 284 -14.16 2.66 -18.81
C SER A 284 -15.22 2.53 -17.72
N GLY A 285 -15.80 3.66 -17.31
CA GLY A 285 -16.80 3.70 -16.26
C GLY A 285 -16.20 3.38 -14.88
N VAL A 286 -16.01 4.39 -14.03
CA VAL A 286 -15.33 4.25 -12.74
C VAL A 286 -16.34 4.18 -11.60
N LYS A 287 -16.25 3.16 -10.75
CA LYS A 287 -17.12 2.99 -9.57
C LYS A 287 -16.66 3.83 -8.39
N TRP A 288 -15.36 3.89 -8.15
CA TRP A 288 -14.79 4.72 -7.10
C TRP A 288 -13.34 5.11 -7.40
N ILE A 289 -12.93 6.24 -6.84
CA ILE A 289 -11.55 6.76 -6.83
C ILE A 289 -11.16 7.01 -5.38
N SER A 290 -9.97 6.57 -4.97
CA SER A 290 -9.49 6.60 -3.59
C SER A 290 -8.09 7.21 -3.52
N PHE A 291 -7.96 8.31 -2.79
CA PHE A 291 -6.70 8.91 -2.38
C PHE A 291 -6.21 8.20 -1.13
N LYS A 292 -5.27 7.26 -1.31
CA LYS A 292 -4.81 6.36 -0.28
C LYS A 292 -3.51 6.88 0.34
N GLN A 293 -3.50 7.01 1.66
CA GLN A 293 -2.32 7.22 2.49
C GLN A 293 -1.84 5.89 3.10
N LYS A 294 -0.84 5.92 3.99
CA LYS A 294 -0.34 4.71 4.66
C LYS A 294 -1.43 3.98 5.45
N PHE A 295 -2.12 4.69 6.33
CA PHE A 295 -3.12 4.13 7.26
C PHE A 295 -4.54 4.65 7.05
N PHE A 296 -4.74 5.63 6.17
CA PHE A 296 -6.04 6.25 5.92
C PHE A 296 -6.29 6.36 4.43
N SER A 297 -7.53 6.53 4.04
CA SER A 297 -7.91 6.82 2.66
C SER A 297 -9.12 7.72 2.62
N TYR A 298 -9.18 8.51 1.56
CA TYR A 298 -10.36 9.28 1.19
C TYR A 298 -10.84 8.72 -0.13
N ALA A 299 -12.06 8.22 -0.21
CA ALA A 299 -12.60 7.68 -1.44
C ALA A 299 -13.91 8.34 -1.81
N LEU A 300 -14.11 8.61 -3.09
CA LEU A 300 -15.38 9.02 -3.65
C LEU A 300 -15.95 7.84 -4.43
N VAL A 301 -17.16 7.42 -4.06
CA VAL A 301 -17.83 6.23 -4.56
C VAL A 301 -19.12 6.63 -5.27
N SER A 302 -19.27 6.25 -6.54
CA SER A 302 -20.53 6.38 -7.26
C SER A 302 -21.43 5.17 -6.99
N LYS A 303 -22.73 5.41 -6.82
CA LYS A 303 -23.72 4.32 -6.76
C LYS A 303 -23.78 3.57 -8.09
N ASP A 304 -23.76 4.30 -9.20
CA ASP A 304 -23.84 3.78 -10.56
C ASP A 304 -22.45 3.73 -11.20
N SER A 305 -21.97 4.79 -11.82
CA SER A 305 -20.56 4.94 -12.23
C SER A 305 -20.31 6.40 -12.60
N PHE A 306 -19.05 6.82 -12.55
CA PHE A 306 -18.57 7.98 -13.29
C PHE A 306 -18.34 7.59 -14.74
N ASP A 307 -18.56 8.48 -15.70
CA ASP A 307 -18.39 8.18 -17.13
C ASP A 307 -16.89 8.01 -17.41
N ASP A 308 -16.15 9.10 -17.25
CA ASP A 308 -14.71 9.20 -17.40
C ASP A 308 -14.08 9.92 -16.20
N ALA A 309 -12.79 9.70 -15.95
CA ALA A 309 -12.03 10.47 -14.98
C ALA A 309 -10.57 10.58 -15.38
N PHE A 310 -9.93 11.67 -15.01
CA PHE A 310 -8.50 11.88 -15.17
C PHE A 310 -7.87 12.07 -13.79
N VAL A 311 -6.94 11.19 -13.44
CA VAL A 311 -6.29 11.19 -12.12
C VAL A 311 -4.83 11.56 -12.24
N GLU A 312 -4.36 12.40 -11.33
CA GLU A 312 -2.97 12.84 -11.28
C GLU A 312 -2.41 12.78 -9.86
N MET A 313 -1.13 12.46 -9.75
CA MET A 313 -0.36 12.52 -8.52
C MET A 313 0.91 13.31 -8.76
N HIS A 314 1.12 14.35 -7.95
CA HIS A 314 2.27 15.25 -8.05
C HIS A 314 3.11 15.21 -6.77
N THR A 315 4.41 15.06 -6.94
CA THR A 315 5.41 15.09 -5.87
C THR A 315 6.27 16.35 -6.03
N LYS A 316 5.64 17.54 -5.94
CA LYS A 316 6.37 18.82 -5.85
C LYS A 316 6.48 19.24 -4.39
N THR A 317 7.68 19.46 -3.88
CA THR A 317 7.89 19.98 -2.52
C THR A 317 7.19 21.33 -2.36
N ARG A 318 6.27 21.44 -1.41
CA ARG A 318 5.68 22.72 -0.98
C ARG A 318 6.50 23.30 0.17
N PRO A 319 7.29 24.38 -0.05
CA PRO A 319 8.14 24.95 1.00
C PRO A 319 7.35 25.49 2.20
N SER A 320 6.07 25.83 1.99
CA SER A 320 5.17 26.41 2.99
C SER A 320 4.68 25.42 4.04
N ASN A 321 4.71 24.10 3.78
CA ASN A 321 4.20 23.10 4.72
C ASN A 321 5.17 21.92 4.87
N ALA A 322 5.87 21.87 6.00
CA ALA A 322 6.86 20.82 6.30
C ALA A 322 6.25 19.41 6.45
N ARG A 323 4.92 19.29 6.60
CA ARG A 323 4.21 18.02 6.64
C ARG A 323 3.72 17.56 5.27
N TYR A 324 3.77 18.38 4.23
CA TYR A 324 3.31 17.98 2.90
C TYR A 324 4.11 16.77 2.38
N GLN A 325 3.41 15.80 1.77
CA GLN A 325 4.02 14.65 1.11
C GLN A 325 3.79 14.65 -0.40
N LYS A 326 2.52 14.63 -0.82
CA LYS A 326 2.11 14.54 -2.24
C LYS A 326 0.78 15.24 -2.45
N SER A 327 0.54 15.76 -3.65
CA SER A 327 -0.79 16.18 -4.10
C SER A 327 -1.41 15.07 -4.94
N MET A 328 -2.71 14.84 -4.75
CA MET A 328 -3.53 13.94 -5.56
C MET A 328 -4.73 14.72 -6.08
N SER A 329 -5.07 14.50 -7.35
CA SER A 329 -6.26 15.09 -7.97
C SER A 329 -6.99 14.11 -8.86
N ALA A 330 -8.29 14.34 -8.98
CA ALA A 330 -9.18 13.66 -9.89
C ALA A 330 -10.11 14.70 -10.53
N ASN A 331 -10.13 14.77 -11.84
CA ASN A 331 -11.14 15.46 -12.64
C ASN A 331 -12.12 14.39 -13.13
N ILE A 332 -13.38 14.45 -12.71
CA ILE A 332 -14.34 13.34 -12.83
C ILE A 332 -15.54 13.82 -13.62
N GLU A 333 -15.90 13.12 -14.70
CA GLU A 333 -17.14 13.34 -15.43
C GLU A 333 -18.28 12.58 -14.76
N VAL A 334 -19.20 13.33 -14.14
CA VAL A 334 -20.33 12.78 -13.42
C VAL A 334 -21.57 12.80 -14.33
N PRO A 335 -22.20 11.65 -14.58
CA PRO A 335 -23.34 11.57 -15.49
C PRO A 335 -24.49 12.49 -15.09
N PHE A 336 -25.07 13.20 -16.05
CA PHE A 336 -26.16 14.14 -15.85
C PHE A 336 -27.16 14.12 -17.01
N ASP A 337 -28.46 14.19 -16.72
CA ASP A 337 -29.49 14.29 -17.75
C ASP A 337 -30.17 15.66 -17.75
N GLY A 338 -29.70 16.55 -18.62
CA GLY A 338 -30.28 17.88 -18.79
C GLY A 338 -31.73 17.91 -19.33
N LEU A 339 -32.29 16.76 -19.74
CA LEU A 339 -33.70 16.66 -20.15
C LEU A 339 -34.65 16.49 -18.95
N ASN A 340 -34.16 15.92 -17.85
CA ASN A 340 -34.96 15.69 -16.65
C ASN A 340 -35.08 16.97 -15.83
N GLU A 341 -36.27 17.18 -15.26
CA GLU A 341 -36.53 18.31 -14.38
C GLU A 341 -35.78 18.16 -13.06
N ASP A 342 -35.74 16.93 -12.54
CA ASP A 342 -35.04 16.58 -11.32
C ASP A 342 -34.00 15.50 -11.59
N ASN A 343 -32.78 15.69 -11.10
CA ASN A 343 -31.73 14.67 -11.14
C ASN A 343 -31.21 14.43 -9.72
N THR A 344 -30.84 13.18 -9.43
CA THR A 344 -30.12 12.81 -8.21
C THR A 344 -28.97 11.91 -8.59
N ILE A 345 -27.76 12.43 -8.48
CA ILE A 345 -26.52 11.69 -8.66
C ILE A 345 -26.11 11.22 -7.27
N ALA A 346 -26.32 9.93 -6.99
CA ALA A 346 -26.05 9.36 -5.69
C ALA A 346 -24.60 8.88 -5.56
N MET A 347 -23.87 9.40 -4.58
CA MET A 347 -22.48 9.05 -4.30
C MET A 347 -22.27 8.90 -2.78
N SER A 348 -21.06 8.55 -2.39
CA SER A 348 -20.64 8.52 -0.99
C SER A 348 -19.16 8.83 -0.88
N TYR A 349 -18.78 9.54 0.18
CA TYR A 349 -17.41 9.68 0.61
C TYR A 349 -17.07 8.65 1.68
N TYR A 350 -15.94 7.99 1.53
CA TYR A 350 -15.28 7.31 2.62
C TYR A 350 -14.17 8.20 3.17
N PHE A 351 -14.22 8.54 4.45
CA PHE A 351 -13.11 9.20 5.15
C PHE A 351 -12.72 8.37 6.36
N GLY A 352 -11.70 7.52 6.23
CA GLY A 352 -11.45 6.57 7.33
C GLY A 352 -10.14 5.79 7.25
N PRO A 353 -9.95 4.87 8.22
CA PRO A 353 -8.76 4.03 8.31
C PRO A 353 -8.70 2.99 7.20
N ASN A 354 -7.49 2.53 6.87
CA ASN A 354 -7.24 1.37 6.03
C ASN A 354 -7.36 0.07 6.84
N ASP A 355 -8.50 -0.12 7.50
CA ASP A 355 -8.84 -1.35 8.22
C ASP A 355 -9.51 -2.35 7.29
N PHE A 356 -9.04 -3.61 7.28
CA PHE A 356 -9.53 -4.60 6.33
C PHE A 356 -11.00 -4.97 6.58
N LYS A 357 -11.43 -5.03 7.84
CA LYS A 357 -12.80 -5.42 8.21
C LYS A 357 -13.77 -4.28 7.91
N GLU A 358 -13.40 -3.06 8.27
CA GLU A 358 -14.13 -1.82 7.99
C GLU A 358 -14.35 -1.67 6.48
N LEU A 359 -13.29 -1.69 5.67
CA LEU A 359 -13.41 -1.50 4.22
C LEU A 359 -14.22 -2.60 3.55
N LYS A 360 -14.11 -3.85 4.03
CA LYS A 360 -14.81 -4.99 3.45
C LYS A 360 -16.31 -4.96 3.71
N GLN A 361 -16.78 -4.31 4.77
CA GLN A 361 -18.21 -4.29 5.12
C GLN A 361 -19.06 -3.55 4.08
N TYR A 362 -18.46 -2.64 3.32
CA TYR A 362 -19.13 -1.88 2.27
C TYR A 362 -19.37 -2.68 0.98
N ASP A 363 -18.77 -3.88 0.83
CA ASP A 363 -18.95 -4.80 -0.31
C ASP A 363 -18.66 -4.18 -1.71
N ILE A 364 -17.74 -3.22 -1.76
CA ILE A 364 -17.32 -2.51 -2.99
C ILE A 364 -15.83 -2.69 -3.30
N ASN A 365 -15.21 -3.74 -2.75
CA ASN A 365 -13.79 -4.09 -2.92
C ASN A 365 -12.78 -3.01 -2.47
N LEU A 366 -13.18 -2.05 -1.62
CA LEU A 366 -12.27 -1.04 -1.08
C LEU A 366 -11.09 -1.68 -0.33
N GLU A 367 -11.28 -2.83 0.32
CA GLU A 367 -10.23 -3.53 1.07
C GLU A 367 -9.08 -4.03 0.19
N LYS A 368 -9.26 -4.02 -1.15
CA LYS A 368 -8.18 -4.33 -2.11
C LYS A 368 -7.11 -3.24 -2.18
N GLN A 369 -7.39 -2.02 -1.70
CA GLN A 369 -6.40 -0.93 -1.65
C GLN A 369 -5.29 -1.16 -0.59
N ILE A 370 -5.52 -2.09 0.36
CA ILE A 370 -4.51 -2.46 1.36
C ILE A 370 -3.44 -3.33 0.69
N PRO A 371 -2.15 -2.93 0.69
CA PRO A 371 -1.09 -3.60 -0.08
C PRO A 371 -0.58 -4.88 0.60
N LEU A 372 -1.43 -5.91 0.66
CA LEU A 372 -1.13 -7.22 1.28
C LEU A 372 -0.14 -8.10 0.49
N GLY A 373 0.42 -7.60 -0.61
CA GLY A 373 1.36 -8.30 -1.48
C GLY A 373 0.73 -8.92 -2.74
N GLY A 374 1.51 -9.68 -3.50
CA GLY A 374 1.01 -10.36 -4.72
C GLY A 374 -0.07 -11.41 -4.41
N LYS A 375 -0.76 -11.92 -5.44
CA LYS A 375 -1.97 -12.78 -5.30
C LYS A 375 -1.87 -13.88 -4.25
N LEU A 376 -0.76 -14.66 -4.25
CA LEU A 376 -0.54 -15.73 -3.26
C LEU A 376 -0.39 -15.19 -1.83
N VAL A 377 0.36 -14.11 -1.66
CA VAL A 377 0.65 -13.49 -0.36
C VAL A 377 -0.60 -12.82 0.20
N ALA A 378 -1.33 -12.08 -0.63
CA ALA A 378 -2.61 -11.48 -0.27
C ALA A 378 -3.62 -12.55 0.15
N TRP A 379 -3.65 -13.70 -0.53
CA TRP A 379 -4.49 -14.84 -0.13
C TRP A 379 -4.14 -15.37 1.26
N ILE A 380 -2.84 -15.54 1.58
CA ILE A 380 -2.39 -15.95 2.93
C ILE A 380 -2.81 -14.91 3.97
N ASN A 381 -2.61 -13.61 3.67
CA ASN A 381 -2.97 -12.53 4.59
C ASN A 381 -4.48 -12.50 4.88
N ARG A 382 -5.30 -12.54 3.84
CA ARG A 382 -6.78 -12.45 3.95
C ARG A 382 -7.42 -13.64 4.64
N LEU A 383 -6.89 -14.85 4.44
CA LEU A 383 -7.51 -16.07 4.98
C LEU A 383 -6.89 -16.57 6.28
N ILE A 384 -5.64 -16.21 6.56
CA ILE A 384 -4.89 -16.76 7.71
C ILE A 384 -4.43 -15.66 8.64
N VAL A 385 -3.63 -14.70 8.16
CA VAL A 385 -2.97 -13.74 9.05
C VAL A 385 -3.98 -12.80 9.70
N ILE A 386 -4.80 -12.12 8.91
CA ILE A 386 -5.78 -11.13 9.40
C ILE A 386 -6.80 -11.79 10.35
N PRO A 387 -7.49 -12.89 9.97
CA PRO A 387 -8.49 -13.49 10.87
C PRO A 387 -7.92 -13.99 12.19
N VAL A 388 -6.70 -14.53 12.20
CA VAL A 388 -6.04 -14.98 13.42
C VAL A 388 -5.60 -13.78 14.26
N PHE A 389 -5.09 -12.73 13.63
CA PHE A 389 -4.67 -11.52 14.31
C PHE A 389 -5.87 -10.79 14.96
N ASP A 390 -6.98 -10.64 14.24
CA ASP A 390 -8.22 -10.06 14.74
C ASP A 390 -8.80 -10.88 15.89
N TRP A 391 -8.82 -12.20 15.76
CA TRP A 391 -9.26 -13.10 16.82
C TRP A 391 -8.40 -12.96 18.08
N LEU A 392 -7.09 -12.82 17.94
CA LEU A 392 -6.19 -12.57 19.07
C LEU A 392 -6.40 -11.17 19.67
N GLY A 393 -6.71 -10.16 18.84
CA GLY A 393 -6.97 -8.79 19.26
C GLY A 393 -8.20 -8.64 20.15
N GLN A 394 -9.22 -9.51 19.97
CA GLN A 394 -10.45 -9.49 20.76
C GLN A 394 -10.24 -9.78 22.27
N TYR A 395 -9.10 -10.34 22.66
CA TYR A 395 -8.79 -10.65 24.06
C TYR A 395 -8.29 -9.44 24.88
N GLY A 396 -8.12 -8.27 24.25
CA GLY A 396 -7.67 -7.05 24.95
C GLY A 396 -6.21 -7.11 25.43
N TRP A 397 -5.40 -7.99 24.85
CA TRP A 397 -3.96 -8.06 25.14
C TRP A 397 -3.21 -6.93 24.42
N SER A 398 -2.02 -6.58 24.93
CA SER A 398 -1.15 -5.67 24.19
C SER A 398 -0.77 -6.30 22.84
N TYR A 399 -0.73 -5.48 21.79
CA TYR A 399 -0.46 -5.98 20.45
C TYR A 399 0.92 -6.65 20.31
N GLY A 400 1.90 -6.31 21.15
CA GLY A 400 3.15 -7.07 21.23
C GLY A 400 2.95 -8.51 21.72
N VAL A 401 2.06 -8.74 22.70
CA VAL A 401 1.68 -10.11 23.12
C VAL A 401 0.91 -10.83 22.01
N VAL A 402 0.03 -10.13 21.29
CA VAL A 402 -0.65 -10.67 20.10
C VAL A 402 0.35 -11.15 19.06
N ILE A 403 1.36 -10.33 18.72
CA ILE A 403 2.45 -10.71 17.80
C ILE A 403 3.21 -11.94 18.32
N LEU A 404 3.50 -12.01 19.63
CA LEU A 404 4.16 -13.15 20.25
C LEU A 404 3.38 -14.45 20.06
N ILE A 405 2.08 -14.42 20.39
CA ILE A 405 1.21 -15.59 20.31
C ILE A 405 0.99 -16.00 18.84
N LEU A 406 0.78 -15.05 17.94
CA LEU A 406 0.70 -15.30 16.50
C LEU A 406 1.97 -16.01 16.00
N THR A 407 3.14 -15.51 16.39
CA THR A 407 4.43 -16.13 16.02
C THR A 407 4.54 -17.55 16.55
N LEU A 408 4.13 -17.78 17.80
CA LEU A 408 4.14 -19.11 18.41
C LEU A 408 3.21 -20.09 17.67
N ILE A 409 1.99 -19.66 17.32
CA ILE A 409 1.03 -20.47 16.54
C ILE A 409 1.65 -20.88 15.20
N ILE A 410 2.19 -19.93 14.45
CA ILE A 410 2.85 -20.20 13.16
C ILE A 410 3.99 -21.21 13.34
N LYS A 411 4.83 -21.03 14.38
CA LYS A 411 5.95 -21.94 14.68
C LYS A 411 5.49 -23.34 15.05
N ILE A 412 4.41 -23.49 15.79
CA ILE A 412 3.83 -24.80 16.16
C ILE A 412 3.27 -25.49 14.92
N CYS A 413 2.52 -24.78 14.07
CA CYS A 413 1.99 -25.33 12.82
C CYS A 413 3.11 -25.84 11.89
N LEU A 414 4.24 -25.12 11.82
CA LEU A 414 5.39 -25.49 10.99
C LEU A 414 6.36 -26.47 11.68
N MET A 415 6.17 -26.75 12.98
CA MET A 415 7.03 -27.62 13.78
C MET A 415 7.22 -29.02 13.19
N PRO A 416 6.19 -29.72 12.67
CA PRO A 416 6.38 -31.06 12.08
C PRO A 416 7.33 -31.05 10.88
N ILE A 417 7.30 -29.97 10.10
CA ILE A 417 8.12 -29.79 8.91
C ILE A 417 9.55 -29.42 9.33
N ALA A 418 9.68 -28.52 10.30
CA ALA A 418 10.97 -28.19 10.91
C ALA A 418 11.65 -29.42 11.52
N PHE A 419 10.90 -30.29 12.20
CA PHE A 419 11.42 -31.54 12.77
C PHE A 419 11.91 -32.50 11.69
N LYS A 420 11.14 -32.69 10.59
CA LYS A 420 11.59 -33.52 9.45
C LYS A 420 12.89 -33.00 8.84
N SER A 421 13.03 -31.68 8.72
CA SER A 421 14.23 -31.04 8.22
C SER A 421 15.42 -31.26 9.17
N TYR A 422 15.21 -31.03 10.47
CA TYR A 422 16.21 -31.29 11.50
C TYR A 422 16.67 -32.75 11.50
N MET A 423 15.73 -33.70 11.41
CA MET A 423 16.03 -35.13 11.32
C MET A 423 16.86 -35.48 10.08
N SER A 424 16.60 -34.85 8.93
CA SER A 424 17.45 -35.04 7.74
C SER A 424 18.89 -34.56 7.98
N SER A 425 19.05 -33.37 8.55
CA SER A 425 20.35 -32.81 8.91
C SER A 425 21.09 -33.67 9.95
N ALA A 426 20.38 -34.23 10.93
CA ALA A 426 20.95 -35.14 11.92
C ALA A 426 21.47 -36.44 11.26
N LYS A 427 20.72 -37.03 10.31
CA LYS A 427 21.20 -38.19 9.54
C LYS A 427 22.47 -37.87 8.77
N MET A 428 22.55 -36.69 8.16
CA MET A 428 23.75 -36.25 7.42
C MET A 428 24.96 -36.11 8.34
N ARG A 429 24.78 -35.57 9.56
CA ARG A 429 25.84 -35.46 10.57
C ARG A 429 26.39 -36.84 10.97
N VAL A 430 25.53 -37.84 11.13
CA VAL A 430 25.95 -39.22 11.43
C VAL A 430 26.74 -39.85 10.27
N LEU A 431 26.46 -39.46 9.02
CA LEU A 431 27.15 -39.94 7.82
C LEU A 431 28.49 -39.24 7.53
N LYS A 432 28.85 -38.19 8.28
CA LYS A 432 30.09 -37.43 8.11
C LYS A 432 31.36 -38.28 7.93
N PRO A 433 31.66 -39.32 8.75
CA PRO A 433 32.87 -40.11 8.57
C PRO A 433 32.92 -40.84 7.22
N GLU A 434 31.77 -41.27 6.69
CA GLU A 434 31.69 -41.91 5.38
C GLU A 434 31.84 -40.88 4.24
N ILE A 435 31.35 -39.66 4.43
CA ILE A 435 31.56 -38.55 3.51
C ILE A 435 33.05 -38.16 3.46
N GLU A 436 33.72 -38.11 4.61
CA GLU A 436 35.17 -37.86 4.69
C GLU A 436 35.98 -38.96 3.98
N ALA A 437 35.57 -40.22 4.11
CA ALA A 437 36.19 -41.32 3.35
C ALA A 437 35.98 -41.20 1.83
N ILE A 438 34.79 -40.76 1.37
CA ILE A 438 34.54 -40.45 -0.04
C ILE A 438 35.41 -39.26 -0.50
N ASN A 439 35.53 -38.22 0.35
CA ASN A 439 36.35 -37.05 0.05
C ASN A 439 37.84 -37.40 -0.09
N ALA A 440 38.36 -38.29 0.75
CA ALA A 440 39.72 -38.81 0.67
C ALA A 440 39.95 -39.69 -0.56
N LYS A 441 38.92 -40.42 -1.01
CA LYS A 441 38.97 -41.26 -2.22
C LYS A 441 38.98 -40.45 -3.52
N TYR A 442 38.36 -39.27 -3.53
CA TYR A 442 38.29 -38.38 -4.70
C TYR A 442 38.81 -36.96 -4.36
N PRO A 443 40.13 -36.78 -4.19
CA PRO A 443 40.72 -35.49 -3.81
C PRO A 443 40.90 -34.52 -4.99
N LYS A 444 40.90 -35.02 -6.23
CA LYS A 444 41.16 -34.21 -7.43
C LYS A 444 39.93 -33.37 -7.84
N PRO A 445 40.11 -32.11 -8.29
CA PRO A 445 39.03 -31.28 -8.81
C PRO A 445 38.27 -31.92 -9.98
N ASP A 446 38.97 -32.64 -10.85
CA ASP A 446 38.39 -33.33 -12.03
C ASP A 446 37.40 -34.45 -11.66
N ASP A 447 37.51 -35.00 -10.45
CA ASP A 447 36.61 -36.02 -9.93
C ASP A 447 35.44 -35.43 -9.13
N ALA A 448 35.26 -34.10 -9.11
CA ALA A 448 34.21 -33.42 -8.35
C ALA A 448 32.79 -33.96 -8.67
N MET A 449 32.50 -34.28 -9.93
CA MET A 449 31.22 -34.88 -10.32
C MET A 449 31.04 -36.29 -9.74
N LYS A 450 32.06 -37.15 -9.83
CA LYS A 450 32.00 -38.52 -9.27
C LYS A 450 31.89 -38.49 -7.76
N LYS A 451 32.60 -37.56 -7.11
CA LYS A 451 32.52 -37.28 -5.67
C LYS A 451 31.11 -36.87 -5.26
N GLN A 452 30.51 -35.90 -5.95
CA GLN A 452 29.14 -35.46 -5.68
C GLN A 452 28.13 -36.60 -5.88
N GLN A 453 28.32 -37.43 -6.90
CA GLN A 453 27.46 -38.58 -7.16
C GLN A 453 27.57 -39.67 -6.07
N ALA A 454 28.79 -39.99 -5.63
CA ALA A 454 29.02 -40.93 -4.54
C ALA A 454 28.42 -40.45 -3.20
N ILE A 455 28.55 -39.16 -2.90
CA ILE A 455 27.91 -38.53 -1.72
C ILE A 455 26.38 -38.62 -1.82
N MET A 456 25.82 -38.33 -3.00
CA MET A 456 24.37 -38.39 -3.21
C MET A 456 23.83 -39.81 -3.10
N ASP A 457 24.55 -40.81 -3.61
CA ASP A 457 24.18 -42.23 -3.48
C ASP A 457 24.27 -42.72 -2.03
N LEU A 458 25.25 -42.23 -1.26
CA LEU A 458 25.32 -42.48 0.17
C LEU A 458 24.09 -41.90 0.90
N TYR A 459 23.73 -40.64 0.62
CA TYR A 459 22.53 -40.02 1.19
C TYR A 459 21.26 -40.79 0.85
N LYS A 460 21.09 -41.20 -0.42
CA LYS A 460 19.96 -42.03 -0.86
C LYS A 460 19.88 -43.35 -0.11
N LYS A 461 21.00 -44.07 0.02
CA LYS A 461 21.06 -45.36 0.75
C LYS A 461 20.75 -45.20 2.23
N ALA A 462 21.14 -44.07 2.82
CA ALA A 462 20.89 -43.76 4.22
C ALA A 462 19.49 -43.14 4.47
N GLY A 463 18.70 -42.87 3.43
CA GLY A 463 17.42 -42.17 3.55
C GLY A 463 17.55 -40.76 4.12
N ALA A 464 18.67 -40.09 3.81
CA ALA A 464 18.92 -38.68 4.08
C ALA A 464 18.70 -37.88 2.80
N SER A 465 18.19 -36.66 2.90
CA SER A 465 18.02 -35.77 1.75
C SER A 465 18.65 -34.40 2.02
N PRO A 466 19.59 -33.94 1.17
CA PRO A 466 20.13 -32.59 1.29
C PRO A 466 19.08 -31.50 1.03
N THR A 467 18.01 -31.81 0.27
CA THR A 467 16.92 -30.84 -0.03
C THR A 467 15.90 -30.72 1.10
N SER A 468 15.84 -31.68 2.03
CA SER A 468 14.95 -31.55 3.18
C SER A 468 15.38 -30.44 4.13
N GLY A 469 16.63 -29.97 4.04
CA GLY A 469 17.15 -28.82 4.80
C GLY A 469 16.52 -27.48 4.41
N CYS A 470 16.20 -27.27 3.13
CA CYS A 470 15.63 -26.01 2.64
C CYS A 470 14.09 -26.01 2.58
N LEU A 471 13.44 -27.17 2.75
CA LEU A 471 11.98 -27.28 2.69
C LEU A 471 11.24 -26.40 3.72
N PRO A 472 11.66 -26.29 4.99
CA PRO A 472 11.02 -25.38 5.93
C PRO A 472 11.15 -23.92 5.49
N MET A 473 12.31 -23.55 4.94
CA MET A 473 12.56 -22.18 4.46
C MET A 473 11.65 -21.85 3.28
N LEU A 474 11.49 -22.77 2.33
CA LEU A 474 10.62 -22.57 1.15
C LEU A 474 9.14 -22.38 1.55
N LEU A 475 8.64 -23.16 2.51
CA LEU A 475 7.26 -23.04 2.98
C LEU A 475 7.07 -21.82 3.90
N GLN A 476 8.09 -21.46 4.69
CA GLN A 476 8.07 -20.28 5.54
C GLN A 476 8.11 -18.98 4.72
N PHE A 477 8.74 -18.98 3.54
CA PHE A 477 8.99 -17.77 2.77
C PHE A 477 7.71 -17.01 2.37
N PRO A 478 6.65 -17.65 1.82
CA PRO A 478 5.38 -16.97 1.59
C PRO A 478 4.74 -16.38 2.85
N ILE A 479 4.81 -17.09 3.98
CA ILE A 479 4.26 -16.64 5.28
C ILE A 479 5.06 -15.43 5.79
N LEU A 480 6.38 -15.47 5.65
CA LEU A 480 7.28 -14.39 6.02
C LEU A 480 6.99 -13.13 5.19
N ILE A 481 6.79 -13.26 3.88
CA ILE A 481 6.40 -12.14 3.02
C ILE A 481 5.01 -11.62 3.40
N ALA A 482 4.08 -12.51 3.76
CA ALA A 482 2.74 -12.13 4.19
C ALA A 482 2.80 -11.21 5.43
N ILE A 483 3.54 -11.63 6.45
CA ILE A 483 3.78 -10.83 7.66
C ILE A 483 4.55 -9.53 7.37
N PHE A 484 5.54 -9.58 6.47
CA PHE A 484 6.30 -8.40 6.03
C PHE A 484 5.41 -7.34 5.37
N ARG A 485 4.37 -7.74 4.64
CA ARG A 485 3.38 -6.83 4.04
C ARG A 485 2.29 -6.40 5.01
N PHE A 486 1.90 -7.29 5.92
CA PHE A 486 0.80 -7.06 6.85
C PHE A 486 1.16 -6.03 7.93
N PHE A 487 2.23 -6.22 8.71
CA PHE A 487 2.50 -5.35 9.87
C PHE A 487 2.69 -3.87 9.54
N PRO A 488 3.43 -3.47 8.48
CA PRO A 488 3.53 -2.06 8.10
C PRO A 488 2.22 -1.43 7.60
N SER A 489 1.23 -2.26 7.24
CA SER A 489 -0.07 -1.82 6.70
C SER A 489 -1.22 -1.97 7.68
N SER A 490 -0.98 -2.57 8.84
CA SER A 490 -1.99 -2.86 9.86
C SER A 490 -2.22 -1.62 10.74
N ILE A 491 -3.39 -1.01 10.59
CA ILE A 491 -3.84 0.14 11.39
C ILE A 491 -3.94 -0.22 12.88
N GLU A 492 -4.21 -1.47 13.18
CA GLU A 492 -4.37 -2.01 14.54
C GLU A 492 -3.06 -1.92 15.34
N LEU A 493 -1.90 -1.93 14.67
CA LEU A 493 -0.60 -1.73 15.32
C LEU A 493 -0.23 -0.26 15.54
N ARG A 494 -0.98 0.66 14.92
CA ARG A 494 -0.68 2.09 14.95
C ARG A 494 -0.79 2.62 16.37
N GLN A 495 0.26 3.30 16.83
CA GLN A 495 0.36 3.90 18.16
C GLN A 495 0.15 2.90 19.32
N GLN A 496 0.41 1.61 19.08
CA GLN A 496 0.34 0.60 20.12
C GLN A 496 1.72 0.44 20.78
N PRO A 497 1.87 0.76 22.08
CA PRO A 497 3.15 0.66 22.77
C PRO A 497 3.47 -0.78 23.16
N PHE A 498 4.75 -1.13 23.15
CA PHE A 498 5.22 -2.40 23.69
C PHE A 498 6.70 -2.35 24.09
N LEU A 499 6.98 -2.75 25.33
CA LEU A 499 8.32 -2.69 25.93
C LEU A 499 8.91 -1.27 25.87
N TRP A 500 9.92 -1.04 25.04
CA TRP A 500 10.56 0.27 24.84
C TRP A 500 10.09 0.98 23.55
N ALA A 501 9.27 0.33 22.72
CA ALA A 501 8.72 0.94 21.53
C ALA A 501 7.40 1.63 21.88
N ASP A 502 7.31 2.91 21.57
CA ASP A 502 6.08 3.69 21.78
C ASP A 502 5.01 3.38 20.74
N ASP A 503 5.41 2.86 19.56
CA ASP A 503 4.51 2.54 18.46
C ASP A 503 5.06 1.36 17.64
N LEU A 504 4.29 0.26 17.56
CA LEU A 504 4.67 -0.94 16.82
C LEU A 504 4.56 -0.80 15.29
N SER A 505 3.82 0.18 14.78
CA SER A 505 3.60 0.40 13.34
C SER A 505 4.73 1.20 12.66
N THR A 506 5.53 1.89 13.46
CA THR A 506 6.68 2.71 13.05
C THR A 506 7.98 2.14 13.65
N TYR A 507 9.13 2.74 13.36
CA TYR A 507 10.40 2.30 13.95
C TYR A 507 10.48 2.62 15.45
N ASP A 508 11.18 1.78 16.21
CA ASP A 508 11.58 2.11 17.58
C ASP A 508 12.87 2.94 17.58
N SER A 509 13.03 3.84 18.54
CA SER A 509 14.28 4.57 18.76
C SER A 509 14.62 4.61 20.24
N ILE A 510 15.79 4.06 20.59
CA ILE A 510 16.35 4.20 21.95
C ILE A 510 17.42 5.30 22.03
N LEU A 511 17.89 5.77 20.88
CA LEU A 511 18.92 6.79 20.75
C LEU A 511 18.78 7.48 19.39
N ASP A 512 18.55 8.79 19.42
CA ASP A 512 18.60 9.64 18.23
C ASP A 512 20.03 10.18 18.06
N LEU A 513 20.55 10.08 16.84
CA LEU A 513 21.88 10.53 16.45
C LEU A 513 21.80 11.97 15.92
N PRO A 514 22.76 12.85 16.25
CA PRO A 514 22.78 14.22 15.73
C PRO A 514 23.18 14.30 14.24
N PHE A 515 23.39 13.17 13.57
CA PHE A 515 23.78 13.06 12.17
C PHE A 515 23.12 11.82 11.54
N ASN A 516 22.87 11.89 10.23
CA ASN A 516 22.31 10.77 9.46
C ASN A 516 23.42 9.90 8.88
N ILE A 517 23.43 8.61 9.20
CA ILE A 517 24.36 7.63 8.64
C ILE A 517 23.77 7.08 7.33
N PRO A 518 24.47 7.21 6.18
CA PRO A 518 24.02 6.63 4.92
C PRO A 518 23.69 5.14 5.06
N PHE A 519 22.54 4.72 4.52
CA PHE A 519 21.98 3.36 4.61
C PHE A 519 21.50 2.88 5.99
N TYR A 520 21.65 3.66 7.07
CA TYR A 520 21.21 3.27 8.41
C TYR A 520 20.17 4.23 9.01
N GLY A 521 20.34 5.53 8.79
CA GLY A 521 19.46 6.57 9.32
C GLY A 521 20.08 7.37 10.47
N ASP A 522 19.23 8.12 11.14
CA ASP A 522 19.54 9.08 12.20
C ASP A 522 19.15 8.59 13.61
N HIS A 523 18.77 7.33 13.77
CA HIS A 523 18.36 6.76 15.05
C HIS A 523 18.80 5.30 15.18
N VAL A 524 18.68 4.75 16.40
CA VAL A 524 19.02 3.37 16.72
C VAL A 524 17.80 2.60 17.19
N SER A 525 17.34 1.65 16.37
CA SER A 525 16.25 0.73 16.71
C SER A 525 16.76 -0.50 17.45
N LEU A 526 16.33 -0.67 18.71
CA LEU A 526 16.77 -1.78 19.54
C LEU A 526 16.15 -3.11 19.09
N PHE A 527 14.88 -3.13 18.67
CA PHE A 527 14.30 -4.35 18.10
C PHE A 527 15.06 -4.81 16.86
N THR A 528 15.44 -3.87 15.98
CA THR A 528 16.23 -4.20 14.79
C THR A 528 17.63 -4.70 15.16
N LEU A 529 18.32 -4.09 16.13
CA LEU A 529 19.60 -4.60 16.62
C LEU A 529 19.50 -6.02 17.20
N LEU A 530 18.50 -6.29 18.03
CA LEU A 530 18.27 -7.61 18.61
C LEU A 530 17.91 -8.64 17.52
N MET A 531 17.10 -8.24 16.54
CA MET A 531 16.77 -9.05 15.38
C MET A 531 18.02 -9.39 14.55
N THR A 532 18.90 -8.42 14.28
CA THR A 532 20.16 -8.66 13.58
C THR A 532 21.09 -9.56 14.39
N ALA A 533 21.26 -9.30 15.70
CA ALA A 533 22.10 -10.11 16.57
C ALA A 533 21.60 -11.57 16.66
N SER A 534 20.30 -11.76 16.82
CA SER A 534 19.69 -13.11 16.83
C SER A 534 19.82 -13.79 15.48
N THR A 535 19.69 -13.07 14.37
CA THR A 535 19.88 -13.62 13.02
C THR A 535 21.33 -14.02 12.77
N LEU A 536 22.31 -13.21 13.22
CA LEU A 536 23.73 -13.55 13.14
C LEU A 536 24.06 -14.80 13.97
N LEU A 537 23.49 -14.91 15.17
CA LEU A 537 23.63 -16.10 16.01
C LEU A 537 22.99 -17.33 15.34
N TYR A 538 21.81 -17.18 14.75
CA TYR A 538 21.12 -18.23 14.00
C TYR A 538 21.94 -18.69 12.80
N THR A 539 22.46 -17.76 12.01
CA THR A 539 23.38 -18.03 10.89
C THR A 539 24.64 -18.75 11.37
N TYR A 540 25.22 -18.33 12.49
CA TYR A 540 26.39 -18.97 13.08
C TYR A 540 26.13 -20.42 13.48
N ILE A 541 25.03 -20.66 14.19
CA ILE A 541 24.64 -22.02 14.64
C ILE A 541 24.35 -22.91 13.43
N ASN A 542 23.58 -22.42 12.45
CA ASN A 542 23.28 -23.18 11.23
C ASN A 542 24.53 -23.47 10.40
N ASN A 543 25.44 -22.50 10.25
CA ASN A 543 26.69 -22.70 9.54
C ASN A 543 27.56 -23.76 10.22
N LYS A 544 27.64 -23.76 11.56
CA LYS A 544 28.32 -24.82 12.31
C LYS A 544 27.66 -26.19 12.07
N GLN A 545 26.34 -26.26 12.11
CA GLN A 545 25.62 -27.52 11.86
C GLN A 545 25.80 -28.02 10.42
N MET A 546 25.79 -27.13 9.43
CA MET A 546 26.01 -27.49 8.03
C MET A 546 27.46 -27.92 7.76
N GLN A 547 28.45 -27.23 8.33
CA GLN A 547 29.85 -27.65 8.27
C GLN A 547 30.06 -29.03 8.89
N GLN A 548 29.37 -29.31 10.01
CA GLN A 548 29.38 -30.64 10.63
C GLN A 548 28.72 -31.72 9.75
N ALA A 549 27.74 -31.37 8.93
CA ALA A 549 26.97 -32.32 8.11
C ALA A 549 27.54 -32.54 6.69
N GLN A 550 28.23 -31.55 6.09
CA GLN A 550 28.67 -31.59 4.67
C GLN A 550 30.18 -31.33 4.47
N GLY A 551 30.95 -31.06 5.53
CA GLY A 551 32.38 -30.70 5.43
C GLY A 551 32.61 -29.33 4.77
N ASP A 552 33.85 -29.04 4.35
CA ASP A 552 34.26 -27.77 3.71
C ASP A 552 33.74 -27.57 2.27
N GLN A 553 32.74 -28.35 1.84
CA GLN A 553 32.11 -28.19 0.51
C GLN A 553 31.26 -26.92 0.39
N ALA A 554 30.99 -26.21 1.48
CA ALA A 554 30.37 -24.89 1.43
C ALA A 554 31.40 -23.83 1.01
N MET A 555 31.28 -23.32 -0.23
CA MET A 555 32.18 -22.31 -0.78
C MET A 555 32.38 -21.12 0.20
N PRO A 556 33.62 -20.66 0.45
CA PRO A 556 33.91 -19.55 1.36
C PRO A 556 33.10 -18.27 1.07
N GLY A 557 32.81 -17.99 -0.20
CA GLY A 557 31.99 -16.83 -0.62
C GLY A 557 30.54 -16.88 -0.13
N MET A 558 29.95 -18.07 -0.01
CA MET A 558 28.56 -18.21 0.47
C MET A 558 28.46 -17.93 1.97
N LYS A 559 29.48 -18.33 2.75
CA LYS A 559 29.56 -18.03 4.20
C LYS A 559 29.59 -16.52 4.42
N LEU A 560 30.42 -15.78 3.66
CA LEU A 560 30.51 -14.32 3.77
C LEU A 560 29.16 -13.65 3.48
N MET A 561 28.48 -14.05 2.40
CA MET A 561 27.18 -13.50 2.04
C MET A 561 26.13 -13.72 3.15
N MET A 562 26.11 -14.90 3.78
CA MET A 562 25.17 -15.21 4.86
C MET A 562 25.36 -14.34 6.12
N TYR A 563 26.60 -13.94 6.44
CA TYR A 563 26.86 -13.03 7.56
C TYR A 563 26.69 -11.55 7.18
N LEU A 564 26.90 -11.19 5.91
CA LEU A 564 26.72 -9.82 5.42
C LEU A 564 25.24 -9.44 5.33
N MET A 565 24.37 -10.37 4.91
CA MET A 565 22.93 -10.12 4.71
C MET A 565 22.22 -9.52 5.94
N PRO A 566 22.36 -10.09 7.17
CA PRO A 566 21.75 -9.49 8.36
C PRO A 566 22.27 -8.08 8.69
N ILE A 567 23.52 -7.77 8.34
CA ILE A 567 24.13 -6.45 8.55
C ILE A 567 23.59 -5.45 7.52
N MET A 568 23.41 -5.86 6.26
CA MET A 568 22.73 -5.00 5.27
C MET A 568 21.27 -4.77 5.66
N PHE A 569 20.58 -5.81 6.14
CA PHE A 569 19.20 -5.69 6.61
C PHE A 569 19.07 -4.86 7.87
N LEU A 570 20.08 -4.76 8.72
CA LEU A 570 20.06 -3.81 9.84
C LEU A 570 19.78 -2.38 9.34
N GLY A 571 20.47 -1.93 8.29
CA GLY A 571 20.26 -0.59 7.74
C GLY A 571 18.88 -0.39 7.12
N ILE A 572 18.36 -1.41 6.43
CA ILE A 572 17.02 -1.35 5.83
C ILE A 572 15.94 -1.35 6.92
N PHE A 573 15.99 -2.29 7.86
CA PHE A 573 14.95 -2.51 8.87
C PHE A 573 15.00 -1.50 10.03
N ASN A 574 16.07 -0.70 10.16
CA ASN A 574 16.14 0.36 11.17
C ASN A 574 14.99 1.37 10.96
N SER A 575 14.61 1.66 9.71
CA SER A 575 13.49 2.56 9.41
C SER A 575 12.14 1.86 9.20
N TYR A 576 11.98 0.59 9.61
CA TYR A 576 10.74 -0.19 9.44
C TYR A 576 9.96 -0.32 10.74
N SER A 577 8.71 -0.79 10.64
CA SER A 577 7.85 -1.15 11.78
C SER A 577 8.60 -2.00 12.82
N ALA A 578 8.58 -1.54 14.07
CA ALA A 578 9.11 -2.22 15.24
C ALA A 578 8.42 -3.58 15.45
N GLY A 579 7.11 -3.67 15.18
CA GLY A 579 6.36 -4.92 15.22
C GLY A 579 6.91 -5.98 14.28
N LEU A 580 7.37 -5.58 13.09
CA LEU A 580 8.02 -6.47 12.14
C LEU A 580 9.39 -6.97 12.64
N SER A 581 10.25 -6.06 13.11
CA SER A 581 11.55 -6.42 13.69
C SER A 581 11.40 -7.32 14.93
N TYR A 582 10.42 -7.03 15.78
CA TYR A 582 10.07 -7.83 16.95
C TYR A 582 9.60 -9.24 16.57
N TYR A 583 8.74 -9.37 15.55
CA TYR A 583 8.34 -10.67 15.01
C TYR A 583 9.53 -11.50 14.54
N TYR A 584 10.46 -10.91 13.78
CA TYR A 584 11.66 -11.63 13.33
C TYR A 584 12.56 -12.07 14.49
N LEU A 585 12.70 -11.23 15.51
CA LEU A 585 13.39 -11.60 16.75
C LEU A 585 12.72 -12.83 17.40
N LEU A 586 11.41 -12.83 17.58
CA LEU A 586 10.65 -13.96 18.14
C LEU A 586 10.79 -15.22 17.29
N VAL A 587 10.73 -15.09 15.96
CA VAL A 587 10.95 -16.20 15.01
C VAL A 587 12.32 -16.85 15.24
N ASN A 588 13.37 -16.07 15.49
CA ASN A 588 14.71 -16.59 15.79
C ASN A 588 14.77 -17.24 17.18
N LEU A 589 14.21 -16.59 18.20
CA LEU A 589 14.18 -17.12 19.57
C LEU A 589 13.46 -18.47 19.65
N PHE A 590 12.28 -18.59 19.02
CA PHE A 590 11.57 -19.86 18.95
C PHE A 590 12.30 -20.90 18.11
N SER A 591 13.04 -20.50 17.07
CA SER A 591 13.90 -21.44 16.33
C SER A 591 15.01 -22.02 17.22
N PHE A 592 15.62 -21.20 18.09
CA PHE A 592 16.61 -21.69 19.06
C PHE A 592 16.00 -22.68 20.03
N LEU A 593 14.81 -22.37 20.55
CA LEU A 593 14.08 -23.27 21.43
C LEU A 593 13.74 -24.60 20.73
N GLN A 594 13.23 -24.55 19.50
CA GLN A 594 12.96 -25.74 18.68
C GLN A 594 14.23 -26.57 18.45
N MET A 595 15.34 -25.94 18.08
CA MET A 595 16.63 -26.62 17.89
C MET A 595 17.10 -27.31 19.17
N TYR A 596 16.95 -26.67 20.33
CA TYR A 596 17.31 -27.23 21.62
C TYR A 596 16.45 -28.46 21.95
N ILE A 597 15.14 -28.35 21.81
CA ILE A 597 14.18 -29.46 22.02
C ILE A 597 14.50 -30.64 21.08
N PHE A 598 14.72 -30.37 19.80
CA PHE A 598 15.04 -31.42 18.82
C PHE A 598 16.38 -32.10 19.11
N LYS A 599 17.38 -31.34 19.56
CA LYS A 599 18.69 -31.89 19.92
C LYS A 599 18.58 -32.89 21.08
N ILE A 600 17.78 -32.58 22.10
CA ILE A 600 17.58 -33.47 23.26
C ILE A 600 16.73 -34.70 22.88
N SER A 601 15.81 -34.54 21.93
CA SER A 601 14.90 -35.60 21.52
C SER A 601 15.56 -36.68 20.65
N ILE A 602 16.68 -36.36 19.98
CA ILE A 602 17.35 -37.28 19.05
C ILE A 602 18.62 -37.88 19.68
N ASN A 603 18.63 -39.20 19.84
CA ASN A 603 19.80 -39.96 20.23
C ASN A 603 20.58 -40.41 18.99
N GLU A 604 21.80 -39.89 18.80
CA GLU A 604 22.63 -40.12 17.60
C GLU A 604 23.03 -41.61 17.43
N ASP A 605 23.21 -42.36 18.52
CA ASP A 605 23.56 -43.80 18.45
C ASP A 605 22.40 -44.64 17.95
N ARG A 606 21.18 -44.37 18.45
CA ARG A 606 19.97 -45.03 17.93
C ARG A 606 19.75 -44.69 16.47
N LEU A 607 19.99 -43.43 16.09
CA LEU A 607 19.88 -42.97 14.71
C LEU A 607 20.89 -43.68 13.79
N ARG A 608 22.15 -43.85 14.24
CA ARG A 608 23.18 -44.59 13.50
C ARG A 608 22.78 -46.03 13.24
N ARG A 609 22.26 -46.74 14.25
CA ARG A 609 21.75 -48.12 14.10
C ARG A 609 20.58 -48.19 13.11
N GLN A 610 19.66 -47.23 13.15
CA GLN A 610 18.55 -47.15 12.20
C GLN A 610 19.05 -46.91 10.76
N ILE A 611 20.05 -46.06 10.57
CA ILE A 611 20.66 -45.80 9.26
C ILE A 611 21.36 -47.04 8.72
N GLU A 612 22.14 -47.75 9.55
CA GLU A 612 22.81 -48.99 9.14
C GLU A 612 21.82 -50.09 8.75
N GLN A 613 20.69 -50.20 9.46
CA GLN A 613 19.59 -51.08 9.07
C GLN A 613 18.90 -50.62 7.78
N ALA A 614 18.71 -49.31 7.58
CA ALA A 614 18.12 -48.75 6.38
C ALA A 614 18.99 -48.98 5.13
N LYS A 615 20.32 -48.87 5.27
CA LYS A 615 21.28 -49.16 4.18
C LYS A 615 21.23 -50.60 3.69
N LYS A 616 20.79 -51.55 4.53
CA LYS A 616 20.61 -52.97 4.16
C LYS A 616 19.34 -53.22 3.35
N LYS A 617 18.38 -52.29 3.34
CA LYS A 617 17.13 -52.42 2.57
C LYS A 617 17.31 -51.89 1.14
N PRO A 618 16.70 -52.51 0.13
CA PRO A 618 16.76 -52.02 -1.25
C PRO A 618 16.09 -50.65 -1.36
N VAL A 619 16.79 -49.67 -1.96
CA VAL A 619 16.27 -48.32 -2.17
C VAL A 619 15.17 -48.37 -3.24
N LYS A 620 13.90 -48.11 -2.87
CA LYS A 620 12.80 -47.96 -3.83
C LYS A 620 13.02 -46.69 -4.65
N LYS A 621 13.31 -46.83 -5.96
CA LYS A 621 13.48 -45.71 -6.89
C LYS A 621 12.12 -45.10 -7.28
N SER A 622 12.00 -43.78 -7.20
CA SER A 622 10.83 -43.05 -7.73
C SER A 622 10.80 -43.05 -9.27
N ASN A 623 9.61 -42.97 -9.88
CA ASN A 623 9.44 -42.92 -11.34
C ASN A 623 10.17 -41.73 -11.98
N PHE A 624 10.24 -40.59 -11.28
CA PHE A 624 11.00 -39.42 -11.74
C PHE A 624 12.52 -39.70 -11.77
N GLN A 625 13.04 -40.43 -10.78
CA GLN A 625 14.46 -40.80 -10.72
C GLN A 625 14.85 -41.79 -11.83
N LYS A 626 13.95 -42.71 -12.18
CA LYS A 626 14.17 -43.63 -13.31
C LYS A 626 14.30 -42.87 -14.63
N ARG A 627 13.42 -41.88 -14.87
CA ARG A 627 13.46 -41.01 -16.06
C ARG A 627 14.74 -40.17 -16.12
N LEU A 628 15.19 -39.63 -15.00
CA LEU A 628 16.43 -38.85 -14.92
C LEU A 628 17.69 -39.71 -15.19
N GLU A 629 17.71 -40.94 -14.67
CA GLU A 629 18.78 -41.91 -14.97
C GLU A 629 18.78 -42.34 -16.45
N GLU A 630 17.60 -42.52 -17.07
CA GLU A 630 17.48 -42.80 -18.51
C GLU A 630 18.00 -41.64 -19.36
N MET A 631 17.62 -40.40 -19.03
CA MET A 631 18.14 -39.21 -19.72
C MET A 631 19.65 -39.05 -19.56
N GLN A 632 20.22 -39.30 -18.37
CA GLN A 632 21.67 -39.27 -18.18
C GLN A 632 22.38 -40.38 -18.96
N LYS A 633 21.81 -41.59 -19.01
CA LYS A 633 22.37 -42.69 -19.82
C LYS A 633 22.31 -42.37 -21.31
N GLN A 634 21.24 -41.75 -21.79
CA GLN A 634 21.10 -41.29 -23.17
C GLN A 634 22.15 -40.22 -23.51
N GLN A 635 22.36 -39.23 -22.63
CA GLN A 635 23.42 -38.22 -22.81
C GLN A 635 24.82 -38.83 -22.81
N GLN A 636 25.11 -39.79 -21.92
CA GLN A 636 26.41 -40.49 -21.91
C GLN A 636 26.62 -41.38 -23.14
N GLN A 637 25.54 -41.95 -23.70
CA GLN A 637 25.61 -42.70 -24.96
C GLN A 637 25.80 -41.77 -26.17
N GLN A 638 25.23 -40.57 -26.15
CA GLN A 638 25.44 -39.56 -27.19
C GLN A 638 26.86 -38.97 -27.15
N MET A 639 27.46 -38.79 -25.98
CA MET A 639 28.86 -38.32 -25.86
C MET A 639 29.91 -39.40 -26.15
N ARG A 640 29.49 -40.67 -26.29
CA ARG A 640 30.35 -41.81 -26.65
C ARG A 640 30.26 -42.19 -28.13
N ARG A 641 29.33 -41.59 -28.88
CA ARG A 641 29.26 -41.63 -30.34
C ARG A 641 29.92 -40.38 -30.88
#